data_AF-A0A1T4ZKQ3-F1
#
_entry.id   AF-A0A1T4ZKQ3-F1
#
_cell.length_a   1.000
_cell.length_b   1.000
_cell.length_c   1.000
_cell.angle_alpha   90.00
_cell.angle_beta   90.00
_cell.angle_gamma   90.00
#
_symmetry.space_group_name_H-M   'P 1'
#
loop_
_entity.id
_entity.type
_entity.pdbx_description
1 polymer ?
#
loop_
_entity_poly.entity_id
_entity_poly.type
_entity_poly.pdbx_seq_one_letter_code
_entity_poly.pdbx_strand_id
1 'polypeptide(L)'
;MSEQKQQAKVNLIAIFTITLATWLILVPFVNSIKIPFGENLTGVISLASIENISPYTDYLKYIILLLTPPLIATLVLNLNQKPLEIILRVINHRYTWIGIGSILLLTWLINTPFNQFRINSTLIDSFHEGEFLGFLPNFLQLKQPFINTVLIHGYGVDVLPSWLAKNLATQNNGIALTRLFVNLENVITCVGYFWILWELINLAKINKNKLKIWLISCILFCVFDGIFYKFDGRRGTSFIIQLALTLRFFRIAETQPNQAKWLSVLIGASIPSSFFYIYDRAIYFIAVYLCASILSLLVNKKTSILWLKGSLIGIIVTSIFILIFLGFDQINAIISQVLYWGKYGRYISFIPLPPLELTWTSQTFWLSMFVQSAVLVYLILDFKNYGLKLPPFIPKNYLIILLLTSASIYMRITLDRSDLGHSYQGALITVFLGFYLIYLGYKNKLEPQLPQLNLTPIQRSLTVLILIVIILTEPSFNVFKGIQKLAQLPESLSISDSKLLKPDYLEAWNTLKPEIEQQSCFFTLTSEGLWYYLFNKPSCSKYGYVLYAKPTVAQQEVIQELNETKPNILLLTNEIWYQNPWDEVLKSESASLIYQNVLTTYRPYKTVQSHWFWKRNNQPLKLTQTQSLNGNIESFPTQPIHQSDNLSIGGWSIIPKQSKPADAVYLSLGKNNLLIAVGQVNIPRPDVVQVLSNPKLEKSGWMIRVPTAILTPGNNQMKVWSYDTKNNQLTQIGKGFNLEILP
;
A
#
# COMPACT_ATOMS: atom_id res chain seq x y z
N MET A 1 39.19 -40.82 25.81
CA MET A 1 39.41 -40.73 24.36
C MET A 1 38.16 -40.16 23.73
N SER A 2 38.28 -39.00 23.08
CA SER A 2 37.19 -38.14 22.62
C SER A 2 36.71 -38.51 21.21
N GLU A 3 35.48 -39.00 21.08
CA GLU A 3 34.74 -38.89 19.81
C GLU A 3 34.14 -37.48 19.70
N GLN A 4 34.94 -36.50 19.29
CA GLN A 4 34.39 -35.36 18.56
C GLN A 4 33.98 -35.88 17.18
N LYS A 5 32.75 -36.41 17.06
CA LYS A 5 32.11 -36.60 15.75
C LYS A 5 32.08 -35.23 15.07
N GLN A 6 32.92 -35.09 14.06
CA GLN A 6 33.10 -33.88 13.28
C GLN A 6 31.77 -33.55 12.59
N GLN A 7 31.02 -32.62 13.17
CA GLN A 7 29.73 -32.17 12.67
C GLN A 7 29.93 -31.63 11.25
N ALA A 8 29.31 -32.25 10.25
CA ALA A 8 29.46 -31.86 8.85
C ALA A 8 29.01 -30.39 8.68
N LYS A 9 29.95 -29.50 8.34
CA LYS A 9 29.63 -28.09 8.14
C LYS A 9 28.77 -27.94 6.87
N VAL A 10 27.60 -27.31 7.02
CA VAL A 10 26.72 -26.97 5.89
C VAL A 10 27.47 -26.08 4.89
N ASN A 11 27.55 -26.49 3.63
CA ASN A 11 28.26 -25.75 2.58
C ASN A 11 27.36 -24.68 1.95
N LEU A 12 27.69 -23.40 2.18
CA LEU A 12 26.95 -22.25 1.65
C LEU A 12 26.95 -22.16 0.12
N ILE A 13 28.03 -22.59 -0.55
CA ILE A 13 28.09 -22.61 -2.02
C ILE A 13 27.09 -23.64 -2.54
N ALA A 14 27.08 -24.83 -1.95
CA ALA A 14 26.15 -25.87 -2.35
C ALA A 14 24.68 -25.43 -2.12
N ILE A 15 24.38 -24.76 -1.00
CA ILE A 15 23.07 -24.16 -0.75
C ILE A 15 22.71 -23.18 -1.87
N PHE A 16 23.59 -22.23 -2.16
CA PHE A 16 23.34 -21.20 -3.17
C PHE A 16 23.17 -21.82 -4.56
N THR A 17 24.07 -22.71 -4.98
CA THR A 17 24.03 -23.36 -6.30
C THR A 17 22.79 -24.22 -6.45
N ILE A 18 22.41 -25.02 -5.45
CA ILE A 18 21.20 -25.85 -5.52
C ILE A 18 19.96 -24.97 -5.55
N THR A 19 19.90 -23.95 -4.69
CA THR A 19 18.76 -23.02 -4.66
C THR A 19 18.63 -22.31 -6.01
N LEU A 20 19.74 -21.81 -6.55
CA LEU A 20 19.78 -21.11 -7.83
C LEU A 20 19.39 -22.02 -9.00
N ALA A 21 19.98 -23.22 -9.09
CA ALA A 21 19.66 -24.18 -10.13
C ALA A 21 18.19 -24.60 -10.07
N THR A 22 17.68 -24.86 -8.86
CA THR A 22 16.25 -25.17 -8.63
C THR A 22 15.37 -24.02 -9.07
N TRP A 23 15.71 -22.79 -8.71
CA TRP A 23 14.96 -21.59 -9.09
C TRP A 23 14.97 -21.36 -10.61
N LEU A 24 16.13 -21.46 -11.26
CA LEU A 24 16.24 -21.30 -12.72
C LEU A 24 15.36 -22.29 -13.48
N ILE A 25 15.18 -23.50 -12.94
CA ILE A 25 14.28 -24.51 -13.51
C ILE A 25 12.81 -24.19 -13.18
N LEU A 26 12.50 -23.90 -11.91
CA LEU A 26 11.11 -23.79 -11.44
C LEU A 26 10.40 -22.51 -11.87
N VAL A 27 11.09 -21.36 -11.85
CA VAL A 27 10.44 -20.06 -12.02
C VAL A 27 9.66 -19.96 -13.33
N PRO A 28 10.16 -20.44 -14.50
CA PRO A 28 9.37 -20.47 -15.73
C PRO A 28 8.04 -21.24 -15.61
N PHE A 29 8.04 -22.40 -14.94
CA PHE A 29 6.82 -23.22 -14.75
C PHE A 29 5.89 -22.65 -13.68
N VAL A 30 6.45 -22.11 -12.60
CA VAL A 30 5.65 -21.52 -11.51
C VAL A 30 4.98 -20.24 -11.98
N ASN A 31 5.68 -19.43 -12.79
CA ASN A 31 5.14 -18.17 -13.30
C ASN A 31 3.89 -18.37 -14.18
N SER A 32 3.77 -19.49 -14.89
CA SER A 32 2.60 -19.81 -15.73
C SER A 32 1.39 -20.31 -14.94
N ILE A 33 1.53 -20.63 -13.65
CA ILE A 33 0.41 -21.06 -12.82
C ILE A 33 -0.60 -19.93 -12.67
N LYS A 34 -1.86 -20.21 -12.99
CA LYS A 34 -3.02 -19.35 -12.74
C LYS A 34 -4.12 -20.20 -12.10
N ILE A 35 -4.47 -19.89 -10.86
CA ILE A 35 -5.64 -20.50 -10.22
C ILE A 35 -6.85 -19.68 -10.68
N PRO A 36 -7.89 -20.31 -11.29
CA PRO A 36 -9.07 -19.57 -11.71
C PRO A 36 -9.73 -18.91 -10.50
N PHE A 37 -10.25 -17.70 -10.70
CA PHE A 37 -10.99 -16.97 -9.65
C PHE A 37 -12.23 -17.75 -9.20
N GLY A 38 -12.91 -18.40 -10.15
CA GLY A 38 -14.13 -19.17 -9.91
C GLY A 38 -15.34 -18.26 -9.71
N GLU A 39 -16.33 -18.73 -8.96
CA GLU A 39 -17.54 -17.95 -8.68
C GLU A 39 -17.24 -16.75 -7.76
N ASN A 40 -17.66 -15.56 -8.15
CA ASN A 40 -17.45 -14.34 -7.38
C ASN A 40 -18.44 -14.21 -6.21
N LEU A 41 -18.21 -15.00 -5.15
CA LEU A 41 -19.04 -14.98 -3.93
C LEU A 41 -18.98 -13.65 -3.16
N THR A 42 -17.99 -12.80 -3.44
CA THR A 42 -17.81 -11.50 -2.75
C THR A 42 -18.49 -10.33 -3.47
N GLY A 43 -18.83 -10.50 -4.75
CA GLY A 43 -19.30 -9.44 -5.63
C GLY A 43 -18.28 -8.34 -5.89
N VAL A 44 -17.00 -8.54 -5.54
CA VAL A 44 -15.93 -7.57 -5.80
C VAL A 44 -15.55 -7.64 -7.27
N ILE A 45 -15.69 -6.52 -7.99
CA ILE A 45 -15.16 -6.38 -9.35
C ILE A 45 -13.82 -5.66 -9.27
N SER A 46 -12.76 -6.37 -9.63
CA SER A 46 -11.37 -5.92 -9.64
C SER A 46 -10.57 -6.67 -10.71
N LEU A 47 -9.28 -6.37 -10.84
CA LEU A 47 -8.39 -7.09 -11.75
C LEU A 47 -8.42 -8.61 -11.53
N ALA A 48 -8.56 -9.07 -10.27
CA ALA A 48 -8.67 -10.50 -9.94
C ALA A 48 -9.88 -11.17 -10.62
N SER A 49 -11.06 -10.56 -10.52
CA SER A 49 -12.28 -11.10 -11.14
C SER A 49 -12.28 -10.92 -12.65
N ILE A 50 -11.71 -9.80 -13.13
CA ILE A 50 -11.62 -9.45 -14.55
C ILE A 50 -10.72 -10.42 -15.30
N GLU A 51 -9.50 -10.67 -14.81
CA GLU A 51 -8.57 -11.61 -15.44
C GLU A 51 -8.87 -13.08 -15.10
N ASN A 52 -9.91 -13.33 -14.30
CA ASN A 52 -10.25 -14.64 -13.75
C ASN A 52 -9.06 -15.31 -13.03
N ILE A 53 -8.31 -14.53 -12.24
CA ILE A 53 -7.16 -14.99 -11.46
C ILE A 53 -7.47 -14.86 -9.97
N SER A 54 -7.44 -15.99 -9.26
CA SER A 54 -7.55 -16.01 -7.81
C SER A 54 -6.33 -15.33 -7.17
N PRO A 55 -6.51 -14.41 -6.18
CA PRO A 55 -5.40 -13.81 -5.45
C PRO A 55 -4.49 -14.81 -4.73
N TYR A 56 -4.98 -16.04 -4.49
CA TYR A 56 -4.18 -17.12 -3.91
C TYR A 56 -3.13 -17.70 -4.87
N THR A 57 -3.20 -17.36 -6.16
CA THR A 57 -2.21 -17.75 -7.17
C THR A 57 -0.80 -17.34 -6.74
N ASP A 58 -0.62 -16.09 -6.31
CA ASP A 58 0.71 -15.57 -5.96
C ASP A 58 1.25 -16.21 -4.67
N TYR A 59 0.37 -16.56 -3.74
CA TYR A 59 0.73 -17.35 -2.55
C TYR A 59 1.17 -18.75 -2.91
N LEU A 60 0.47 -19.44 -3.81
CA LEU A 60 0.88 -20.77 -4.28
C LEU A 60 2.25 -20.69 -4.97
N LYS A 61 2.45 -19.71 -5.85
CA LYS A 61 3.74 -19.47 -6.51
C LYS A 61 4.86 -19.29 -5.49
N TYR A 62 4.65 -18.42 -4.50
CA TYR A 62 5.60 -18.18 -3.43
C TYR A 62 5.90 -19.44 -2.61
N ILE A 63 4.88 -20.23 -2.23
CA ILE A 63 5.05 -21.46 -1.47
C ILE A 63 5.86 -22.51 -2.26
N ILE A 64 5.58 -22.68 -3.55
CA ILE A 64 6.34 -23.62 -4.40
C ILE A 64 7.81 -23.20 -4.45
N LEU A 65 8.09 -21.92 -4.68
CA LEU A 65 9.46 -21.39 -4.77
C LEU A 65 10.20 -21.40 -3.44
N LEU A 66 9.49 -21.23 -2.33
CA LEU A 66 10.04 -21.26 -0.99
C LEU A 66 10.39 -22.71 -0.54
N LEU A 67 9.51 -23.67 -0.83
CA LEU A 67 9.59 -25.03 -0.27
C LEU A 67 10.27 -26.06 -1.19
N THR A 68 10.28 -25.86 -2.51
CA THR A 68 10.89 -26.85 -3.43
C THR A 68 12.42 -26.90 -3.35
N PRO A 69 13.16 -25.76 -3.31
CA PRO A 69 14.62 -25.79 -3.13
C PRO A 69 15.09 -26.56 -1.90
N PRO A 70 14.50 -26.40 -0.69
CA PRO A 70 14.91 -27.22 0.44
C PRO A 70 14.61 -28.71 0.27
N LEU A 71 13.49 -29.08 -0.38
CA LEU A 71 13.20 -30.48 -0.69
C LEU A 71 14.28 -31.09 -1.59
N ILE A 72 14.65 -30.42 -2.69
CA ILE A 72 15.71 -30.88 -3.59
C ILE A 72 17.06 -30.93 -2.86
N ALA A 73 17.38 -29.93 -2.05
CA ALA A 73 18.61 -29.92 -1.26
C ALA A 73 18.70 -31.10 -0.29
N THR A 74 17.57 -31.55 0.31
CA THR A 74 17.56 -32.73 1.18
C THR A 74 17.81 -34.05 0.43
N LEU A 75 17.43 -34.13 -0.84
CA LEU A 75 17.62 -35.30 -1.72
C LEU A 75 19.04 -35.36 -2.31
N VAL A 76 19.61 -34.21 -2.67
CA VAL A 76 20.85 -34.11 -3.45
C VAL A 76 22.12 -34.10 -2.58
N LEU A 77 22.04 -33.70 -1.30
CA LEU A 77 23.25 -33.43 -0.51
C LEU A 77 23.71 -34.59 0.38
N ASN A 78 24.82 -35.19 -0.04
CA ASN A 78 25.76 -35.99 0.78
C ASN A 78 27.24 -35.65 0.46
N LEU A 79 27.55 -34.36 0.24
CA LEU A 79 28.87 -33.93 -0.24
C LEU A 79 29.53 -32.88 0.66
N ASN A 80 30.72 -33.23 1.15
CA ASN A 80 31.66 -32.36 1.85
C ASN A 80 32.48 -31.57 0.86
N GLN A 81 32.44 -30.23 0.91
CA GLN A 81 33.47 -29.35 0.34
C GLN A 81 33.38 -27.93 0.92
N LYS A 82 34.50 -27.21 0.90
CA LYS A 82 34.72 -25.94 1.63
C LYS A 82 34.31 -24.72 0.79
N PRO A 83 33.79 -23.65 1.43
CA PRO A 83 33.33 -22.44 0.73
C PRO A 83 34.46 -21.42 0.46
N LEU A 84 34.33 -20.74 -0.68
CA LEU A 84 35.15 -19.66 -1.23
C LEU A 84 34.98 -18.34 -0.43
N GLU A 85 36.10 -17.64 -0.21
CA GLU A 85 36.22 -16.31 0.41
C GLU A 85 36.66 -15.31 -0.67
N ILE A 86 35.88 -14.28 -0.97
CA ILE A 86 36.31 -12.99 -1.57
C ILE A 86 35.10 -12.03 -1.47
N ILE A 87 35.39 -10.74 -1.25
CA ILE A 87 34.49 -9.60 -0.96
C ILE A 87 34.30 -9.36 0.56
N LEU A 88 34.49 -8.10 0.98
CA LEU A 88 34.49 -7.54 2.36
C LEU A 88 35.88 -7.35 3.01
N ARG A 89 36.79 -6.70 2.30
CA ARG A 89 38.08 -6.22 2.83
C ARG A 89 38.21 -4.70 2.73
N VAL A 90 37.45 -3.98 3.54
CA VAL A 90 37.73 -2.57 3.78
C VAL A 90 37.15 -2.22 5.13
N ILE A 91 37.91 -1.51 5.98
CA ILE A 91 37.49 -0.60 7.07
C ILE A 91 38.70 -0.46 8.00
N ASN A 92 39.42 0.67 8.00
CA ASN A 92 40.45 0.87 9.03
C ASN A 92 40.75 2.30 9.51
N HIS A 93 39.80 3.25 9.44
CA HIS A 93 39.95 4.54 10.16
C HIS A 93 38.77 4.78 11.11
N ARG A 94 38.98 5.44 12.26
CA ARG A 94 37.96 5.57 13.34
C ARG A 94 37.24 6.91 13.35
N TYR A 95 37.95 8.02 13.16
CA TYR A 95 37.39 9.35 13.37
C TYR A 95 36.67 9.90 12.13
N THR A 96 37.18 9.60 10.94
CA THR A 96 36.56 9.97 9.65
C THR A 96 35.17 9.34 9.47
N TRP A 97 34.99 8.10 9.91
CA TRP A 97 33.72 7.36 9.75
C TRP A 97 32.61 7.83 10.69
N ILE A 98 32.96 8.25 11.91
CA ILE A 98 31.97 8.76 12.87
C ILE A 98 31.44 10.12 12.40
N GLY A 99 32.32 11.03 11.99
CA GLY A 99 31.92 12.35 11.49
C GLY A 99 31.12 12.25 10.19
N ILE A 100 31.72 11.66 9.14
CA ILE A 100 31.08 11.57 7.82
C ILE A 100 29.83 10.71 7.89
N GLY A 101 29.88 9.53 8.53
CA GLY A 101 28.72 8.64 8.62
C GLY A 101 27.55 9.26 9.37
N SER A 102 27.79 9.98 10.48
CA SER A 102 26.69 10.63 11.21
C SER A 102 26.05 11.76 10.38
N ILE A 103 26.85 12.54 9.65
CA ILE A 103 26.34 13.60 8.77
C ILE A 103 25.51 12.99 7.63
N LEU A 104 26.00 11.94 6.97
CA LEU A 104 25.27 11.26 5.89
C LEU A 104 23.96 10.66 6.38
N LEU A 105 23.97 9.98 7.53
CA LEU A 105 22.76 9.37 8.09
C LEU A 105 21.74 10.41 8.55
N LEU A 106 22.19 11.51 9.17
CA LEU A 106 21.32 12.64 9.53
C LEU A 106 20.71 13.27 8.27
N THR A 107 21.52 13.41 7.23
CA THR A 107 21.07 13.97 5.95
C THR A 107 20.04 13.07 5.29
N TRP A 108 20.23 11.75 5.31
CA TRP A 108 19.25 10.79 4.81
C TRP A 108 17.96 10.78 5.64
N LEU A 109 18.08 10.84 6.98
CA LEU A 109 16.96 11.00 7.92
C LEU A 109 16.11 12.24 7.66
N ILE A 110 16.70 13.31 7.13
CA ILE A 110 15.97 14.50 6.72
C ILE A 110 15.44 14.32 5.30
N ASN A 111 16.31 13.92 4.37
CA ASN A 111 16.00 13.98 2.96
C ASN A 111 14.95 12.96 2.53
N THR A 112 15.10 11.69 2.91
CA THR A 112 14.21 10.61 2.47
C THR A 112 12.80 10.77 3.04
N PRO A 113 12.60 10.88 4.37
CA PRO A 113 11.29 11.15 4.95
C PRO A 113 10.59 12.38 4.36
N PHE A 114 11.26 13.54 4.32
CA PHE A 114 10.64 14.80 3.85
C PHE A 114 10.49 14.90 2.33
N ASN A 115 11.04 13.95 1.56
CA ASN A 115 10.78 13.84 0.13
C ASN A 115 9.47 13.10 -0.19
N GLN A 116 8.97 12.26 0.73
CA GLN A 116 7.75 11.50 0.51
C GLN A 116 6.52 12.43 0.44
N PHE A 117 6.40 13.35 1.40
CA PHE A 117 5.36 14.39 1.39
C PHE A 117 6.02 15.76 1.54
N ARG A 118 6.36 16.37 0.41
CA ARG A 118 7.01 17.69 0.40
C ARG A 118 6.07 18.73 0.99
N ILE A 119 6.50 19.40 2.05
CA ILE A 119 5.63 20.29 2.85
C ILE A 119 5.07 21.43 2.00
N ASN A 120 5.91 22.08 1.20
CA ASN A 120 5.57 23.26 0.41
C ASN A 120 5.13 22.97 -1.04
N SER A 121 5.00 21.71 -1.45
CA SER A 121 4.60 21.41 -2.83
C SER A 121 3.10 21.45 -3.02
N THR A 122 2.65 21.73 -4.23
CA THR A 122 1.24 21.55 -4.61
C THR A 122 0.80 20.11 -4.30
N LEU A 123 -0.39 19.95 -3.72
CA LEU A 123 -1.07 18.69 -3.46
C LEU A 123 -1.59 18.14 -4.79
N ILE A 124 -0.90 17.12 -5.29
CA ILE A 124 -1.23 16.49 -6.58
C ILE A 124 -2.06 15.23 -6.38
N ASP A 125 -1.79 14.49 -5.31
CA ASP A 125 -2.38 13.19 -4.99
C ASP A 125 -3.49 13.33 -3.94
N SER A 126 -4.67 13.74 -4.41
CA SER A 126 -5.88 13.92 -3.60
C SER A 126 -6.42 12.62 -2.98
N PHE A 127 -6.01 11.47 -3.51
CA PHE A 127 -6.37 10.15 -3.00
C PHE A 127 -5.54 9.79 -1.77
N HIS A 128 -4.22 9.65 -1.93
CA HIS A 128 -3.33 9.20 -0.86
C HIS A 128 -3.14 10.27 0.23
N GLU A 129 -3.01 11.55 -0.14
CA GLU A 129 -3.00 12.62 0.88
C GLU A 129 -4.38 12.78 1.54
N GLY A 130 -5.43 12.45 0.80
CA GLY A 130 -6.78 12.33 1.34
C GLY A 130 -6.88 11.30 2.47
N GLU A 131 -6.09 10.22 2.46
CA GLU A 131 -6.21 9.14 3.47
C GLU A 131 -5.79 9.59 4.86
N PHE A 132 -5.01 10.66 4.98
CA PHE A 132 -4.62 11.21 6.28
C PHE A 132 -5.19 12.60 6.56
N LEU A 133 -5.86 13.23 5.59
CA LEU A 133 -6.59 14.50 5.75
C LEU A 133 -8.10 14.27 5.91
N GLY A 134 -8.66 13.37 5.11
CA GLY A 134 -10.09 13.23 4.85
C GLY A 134 -10.90 12.56 5.95
N PHE A 135 -10.28 11.77 6.81
CA PHE A 135 -10.98 11.14 7.93
C PHE A 135 -11.12 12.07 9.15
N LEU A 136 -10.32 13.14 9.23
CA LEU A 136 -10.34 14.06 10.37
C LEU A 136 -11.75 14.60 10.69
N PRO A 137 -12.55 15.09 9.71
CA PRO A 137 -13.90 15.57 9.99
C PRO A 137 -14.80 14.52 10.65
N ASN A 138 -14.71 13.25 10.25
CA ASN A 138 -15.48 12.17 10.89
C ASN A 138 -15.12 12.05 12.37
N PHE A 139 -13.83 12.10 12.72
CA PHE A 139 -13.35 11.96 14.09
C PHE A 139 -13.57 13.20 14.96
N LEU A 140 -13.73 14.38 14.36
CA LEU A 140 -14.05 15.60 15.09
C LEU A 140 -15.56 15.79 15.31
N GLN A 141 -16.40 15.30 14.40
CA GLN A 141 -17.82 15.66 14.36
C GLN A 141 -18.77 14.51 14.71
N LEU A 142 -18.36 13.24 14.54
CA LEU A 142 -19.19 12.08 14.85
C LEU A 142 -18.96 11.60 16.29
N LYS A 143 -20.03 11.25 17.01
CA LYS A 143 -19.96 10.74 18.39
C LYS A 143 -19.23 9.40 18.51
N GLN A 144 -19.36 8.56 17.48
CA GLN A 144 -18.85 7.19 17.46
C GLN A 144 -18.08 6.95 16.15
N PRO A 145 -16.88 7.54 16.00
CA PRO A 145 -16.23 7.65 14.70
C PRO A 145 -15.76 6.30 14.12
N PHE A 146 -15.30 5.33 14.93
CA PHE A 146 -14.89 4.02 14.40
C PHE A 146 -16.06 3.18 13.89
N ILE A 147 -17.28 3.40 14.40
CA ILE A 147 -18.48 2.72 13.89
C ILE A 147 -18.89 3.32 12.53
N ASN A 148 -18.79 4.64 12.42
CA ASN A 148 -19.28 5.41 11.27
C ASN A 148 -18.17 5.77 10.27
N THR A 149 -17.00 5.12 10.34
CA THR A 149 -15.87 5.37 9.42
C THR A 149 -15.08 4.10 9.20
N VAL A 150 -14.94 3.68 7.95
CA VAL A 150 -14.01 2.62 7.54
C VAL A 150 -12.66 3.24 7.20
N LEU A 151 -11.67 2.98 8.05
CA LEU A 151 -10.26 3.35 7.83
C LEU A 151 -9.57 2.27 7.00
N ILE A 152 -8.55 2.65 6.24
CA ILE A 152 -7.78 1.72 5.40
C ILE A 152 -6.57 1.16 6.17
N HIS A 153 -5.90 2.01 6.96
CA HIS A 153 -4.75 1.63 7.76
C HIS A 153 -5.10 1.57 9.23
N GLY A 154 -5.75 2.60 9.79
CA GLY A 154 -6.00 2.72 11.24
C GLY A 154 -5.75 4.14 11.74
N TYR A 155 -6.24 4.45 12.96
CA TYR A 155 -6.27 5.83 13.46
C TYR A 155 -4.90 6.50 13.50
N GLY A 156 -3.86 5.78 13.92
CA GLY A 156 -2.50 6.32 14.00
C GLY A 156 -1.95 6.79 12.66
N VAL A 157 -2.30 6.12 11.56
CA VAL A 157 -1.84 6.49 10.22
C VAL A 157 -2.84 7.44 9.53
N ASP A 158 -4.14 7.20 9.67
CA ASP A 158 -5.17 7.87 8.85
C ASP A 158 -5.75 9.14 9.50
N VAL A 159 -5.56 9.35 10.81
CA VAL A 159 -6.21 10.44 11.55
C VAL A 159 -5.25 11.22 12.44
N LEU A 160 -4.38 10.53 13.18
CA LEU A 160 -3.51 11.16 14.16
C LEU A 160 -2.66 12.31 13.59
N PRO A 161 -2.05 12.22 12.39
CA PRO A 161 -1.24 13.32 11.85
C PRO A 161 -2.04 14.61 11.62
N SER A 162 -3.25 14.50 11.05
CA SER A 162 -4.10 15.67 10.79
C SER A 162 -4.79 16.18 12.06
N TRP A 163 -5.08 15.30 13.02
CA TRP A 163 -5.55 15.70 14.35
C TRP A 163 -4.50 16.53 15.09
N LEU A 164 -3.22 16.10 15.08
CA LEU A 164 -2.11 16.86 15.65
C LEU A 164 -1.94 18.21 14.93
N ALA A 165 -1.98 18.20 13.60
CA ALA A 165 -1.90 19.41 12.78
C ALA A 165 -3.02 20.42 13.13
N LYS A 166 -4.26 19.94 13.28
CA LYS A 166 -5.42 20.77 13.60
C LYS A 166 -5.27 21.52 14.92
N ASN A 167 -4.65 20.89 15.92
CA ASN A 167 -4.42 21.49 17.24
C ASN A 167 -3.31 22.56 17.24
N LEU A 168 -2.47 22.61 16.20
CA LEU A 168 -1.34 23.53 16.08
C LEU A 168 -1.48 24.54 14.93
N ALA A 169 -2.50 24.39 14.08
CA ALA A 169 -2.72 25.25 12.94
C ALA A 169 -3.18 26.65 13.39
N THR A 170 -2.50 27.69 12.90
CA THR A 170 -2.77 29.09 13.24
C THR A 170 -3.17 29.94 12.04
N GLN A 171 -2.92 29.48 10.81
CA GLN A 171 -3.09 30.27 9.58
C GLN A 171 -3.75 29.48 8.43
N ASN A 172 -4.68 28.58 8.73
CA ASN A 172 -5.24 27.63 7.74
C ASN A 172 -4.13 26.87 6.99
N ASN A 173 -3.08 26.47 7.71
CA ASN A 173 -1.89 25.76 7.22
C ASN A 173 -1.93 24.26 7.61
N GLY A 174 -3.13 23.69 7.69
CA GLY A 174 -3.34 22.34 8.20
C GLY A 174 -2.74 21.26 7.30
N ILE A 175 -2.69 21.45 5.98
CA ILE A 175 -2.06 20.51 5.04
C ILE A 175 -0.54 20.47 5.29
N ALA A 176 0.12 21.63 5.38
CA ALA A 176 1.56 21.71 5.62
C ALA A 176 1.96 21.06 6.95
N LEU A 177 1.20 21.35 8.03
CA LEU A 177 1.41 20.75 9.34
C LEU A 177 1.12 19.24 9.35
N THR A 178 0.09 18.79 8.62
CA THR A 178 -0.20 17.35 8.51
C THR A 178 0.96 16.62 7.84
N ARG A 179 1.49 17.15 6.74
CA ARG A 179 2.68 16.61 6.07
C ARG A 179 3.90 16.57 6.98
N LEU A 180 4.08 17.57 7.85
CA LEU A 180 5.14 17.54 8.87
C LEU A 180 4.98 16.31 9.78
N PHE A 181 3.80 16.10 10.37
CA PHE A 181 3.57 14.97 11.26
C PHE A 181 3.73 13.63 10.55
N VAL A 182 3.21 13.50 9.34
CA VAL A 182 3.43 12.32 8.48
C VAL A 182 4.93 12.07 8.25
N ASN A 183 5.71 13.11 7.95
CA ASN A 183 7.16 12.99 7.78
C ASN A 183 7.90 12.69 9.09
N LEU A 184 7.39 13.13 10.24
CA LEU A 184 7.95 12.74 11.54
C LEU A 184 7.72 11.26 11.85
N GLU A 185 6.58 10.69 11.48
CA GLU A 185 6.36 9.23 11.56
C GLU A 185 7.33 8.46 10.68
N ASN A 186 7.58 8.97 9.46
CA ASN A 186 8.60 8.44 8.56
C ASN A 186 10.01 8.47 9.22
N VAL A 187 10.38 9.59 9.87
CA VAL A 187 11.64 9.70 10.61
C VAL A 187 11.74 8.65 11.73
N ILE A 188 10.67 8.44 12.49
CA ILE A 188 10.63 7.43 13.55
C ILE A 188 10.88 6.03 12.96
N THR A 189 10.29 5.73 11.81
CA THR A 189 10.52 4.46 11.09
C THR A 189 12.00 4.29 10.71
N CYS A 190 12.63 5.33 10.15
CA CYS A 190 14.06 5.32 9.82
C CYS A 190 14.94 5.03 11.04
N VAL A 191 14.66 5.70 12.16
CA VAL A 191 15.38 5.45 13.43
C VAL A 191 15.18 4.01 13.88
N GLY A 192 13.98 3.46 13.71
CA GLY A 192 13.67 2.05 13.95
C GLY A 192 14.55 1.09 13.13
N TYR A 193 14.78 1.37 11.85
CA TYR A 193 15.70 0.55 11.03
C TYR A 193 17.13 0.55 11.56
N PHE A 194 17.66 1.72 11.91
CA PHE A 194 19.00 1.82 12.46
C PHE A 194 19.12 1.15 13.83
N TRP A 195 18.03 1.17 14.62
CA TRP A 195 17.95 0.42 15.87
C TRP A 195 17.97 -1.09 15.62
N ILE A 196 17.22 -1.61 14.65
CA ILE A 196 17.29 -3.04 14.28
C ILE A 196 18.72 -3.43 13.92
N LEU A 197 19.39 -2.68 13.03
CA LEU A 197 20.79 -2.97 12.64
C LEU A 197 21.73 -2.97 13.86
N TRP A 198 21.53 -2.05 14.79
CA TRP A 198 22.28 -2.05 16.05
C TRP A 198 22.04 -3.34 16.84
N GLU A 199 20.79 -3.73 17.06
CA GLU A 199 20.45 -4.96 17.79
C GLU A 199 21.03 -6.21 17.11
N LEU A 200 20.95 -6.32 15.78
CA LEU A 200 21.50 -7.43 15.01
C LEU A 200 23.02 -7.58 15.18
N ILE A 201 23.79 -6.48 15.14
CA ILE A 201 25.24 -6.52 15.36
C ILE A 201 25.58 -7.05 16.75
N ASN A 202 24.81 -6.64 17.77
CA ASN A 202 25.07 -7.11 19.13
C ASN A 202 24.64 -8.56 19.34
N LEU A 203 23.52 -8.98 18.74
CA LEU A 203 23.08 -10.37 18.76
C LEU A 203 24.07 -11.30 18.03
N ALA A 204 24.75 -10.81 17.00
CA ALA A 204 25.86 -11.50 16.34
C ALA A 204 27.16 -11.52 17.18
N LYS A 205 27.18 -10.88 18.37
CA LYS A 205 28.32 -10.83 19.30
C LYS A 205 29.63 -10.31 18.67
N ILE A 206 29.51 -9.32 17.78
CA ILE A 206 30.66 -8.62 17.21
C ILE A 206 31.26 -7.71 18.27
N ASN A 207 32.56 -7.90 18.57
CA ASN A 207 33.23 -7.20 19.67
C ASN A 207 34.10 -6.05 19.17
N LYS A 208 34.81 -6.24 18.05
CA LYS A 208 35.72 -5.24 17.46
C LYS A 208 34.98 -4.35 16.47
N ASN A 209 35.33 -3.06 16.45
CA ASN A 209 34.83 -2.08 15.47
C ASN A 209 33.30 -1.94 15.37
N LYS A 210 32.54 -2.38 16.39
CA LYS A 210 31.08 -2.47 16.40
C LYS A 210 30.36 -1.21 15.88
N LEU A 211 30.71 -0.04 16.42
CA LEU A 211 30.11 1.24 16.00
C LEU A 211 30.36 1.53 14.51
N LYS A 212 31.55 1.19 13.99
CA LYS A 212 31.90 1.42 12.58
C LYS A 212 31.10 0.50 11.66
N ILE A 213 30.99 -0.78 12.04
CA ILE A 213 30.21 -1.77 11.29
C ILE A 213 28.74 -1.35 11.27
N TRP A 214 28.24 -0.83 12.39
CA TRP A 214 26.89 -0.26 12.46
C TRP A 214 26.71 0.92 11.51
N LEU A 215 27.57 1.94 11.57
CA LEU A 215 27.49 3.11 10.68
C LEU A 215 27.52 2.71 9.19
N ILE A 216 28.39 1.77 8.83
CA ILE A 216 28.51 1.28 7.45
C ILE A 216 27.28 0.48 7.05
N SER A 217 26.72 -0.31 7.95
CA SER A 217 25.49 -1.03 7.68
C SER A 217 24.33 -0.07 7.47
N CYS A 218 24.24 1.00 8.25
CA CYS A 218 23.23 2.04 8.05
C CYS A 218 23.43 2.74 6.69
N ILE A 219 24.66 3.09 6.32
CA ILE A 219 24.95 3.70 5.00
C ILE A 219 24.59 2.74 3.88
N LEU A 220 25.02 1.47 3.94
CA LEU A 220 24.70 0.46 2.93
C LEU A 220 23.20 0.22 2.84
N PHE A 221 22.50 0.18 3.99
CA PHE A 221 21.05 0.10 4.03
C PHE A 221 20.43 1.27 3.26
N CYS A 222 20.81 2.52 3.59
CA CYS A 222 20.34 3.72 2.88
C CYS A 222 20.64 3.70 1.37
N VAL A 223 21.78 3.18 0.94
CA VAL A 223 22.15 3.04 -0.49
C VAL A 223 21.33 1.97 -1.19
N PHE A 224 20.89 0.95 -0.46
CA PHE A 224 20.04 -0.11 -1.00
C PHE A 224 18.56 0.26 -1.05
N ASP A 225 18.16 1.40 -0.47
CA ASP A 225 16.84 2.01 -0.66
C ASP A 225 16.66 2.44 -2.12
N GLY A 226 15.55 2.05 -2.74
CA GLY A 226 15.30 2.22 -4.17
C GLY A 226 15.99 1.20 -5.09
N ILE A 227 16.88 0.34 -4.55
CA ILE A 227 17.54 -0.74 -5.30
C ILE A 227 16.94 -2.10 -4.94
N PHE A 228 17.00 -2.49 -3.66
CA PHE A 228 16.55 -3.81 -3.20
C PHE A 228 15.24 -3.78 -2.43
N TYR A 229 14.94 -2.64 -1.81
CA TYR A 229 13.71 -2.38 -1.09
C TYR A 229 13.37 -0.90 -1.26
N LYS A 230 12.22 -0.47 -0.76
CA LYS A 230 11.84 0.93 -0.71
C LYS A 230 11.37 1.21 0.70
N PHE A 231 11.77 2.37 1.19
CA PHE A 231 11.30 2.93 2.43
C PHE A 231 9.77 2.74 2.62
N ASP A 232 9.38 1.91 3.60
CA ASP A 232 7.97 1.60 3.89
C ASP A 232 7.20 2.76 4.56
N GLY A 233 7.93 3.78 5.03
CA GLY A 233 7.35 4.95 5.67
C GLY A 233 6.54 4.65 6.91
N ARG A 234 5.63 5.57 7.22
CA ARG A 234 4.77 5.58 8.40
C ARG A 234 3.95 4.29 8.59
N ARG A 235 3.68 3.56 7.50
CA ARG A 235 2.97 2.27 7.58
C ARG A 235 3.80 1.23 8.32
N GLY A 236 5.12 1.26 8.19
CA GLY A 236 6.03 0.32 8.87
C GLY A 236 6.34 0.65 10.33
N THR A 237 6.04 1.88 10.80
CA THR A 237 6.51 2.41 12.10
C THR A 237 6.30 1.42 13.25
N SER A 238 5.07 0.95 13.44
CA SER A 238 4.70 0.09 14.57
C SER A 238 5.48 -1.23 14.53
N PHE A 239 5.45 -1.94 13.40
CA PHE A 239 6.10 -3.24 13.23
C PHE A 239 7.60 -3.16 13.42
N ILE A 240 8.25 -2.13 12.87
CA ILE A 240 9.70 -1.95 12.95
C ILE A 240 10.14 -1.69 14.39
N ILE A 241 9.42 -0.85 15.13
CA ILE A 241 9.69 -0.63 16.55
C ILE A 241 9.46 -1.92 17.35
N GLN A 242 8.36 -2.62 17.10
CA GLN A 242 8.03 -3.87 17.78
C GLN A 242 9.08 -4.98 17.53
N LEU A 243 9.59 -5.09 16.30
CA LEU A 243 10.68 -5.99 15.96
C LEU A 243 11.99 -5.58 16.66
N ALA A 244 12.34 -4.30 16.68
CA ALA A 244 13.51 -3.79 17.38
C ALA A 244 13.46 -4.07 18.90
N LEU A 245 12.29 -3.86 19.53
CA LEU A 245 12.04 -4.19 20.93
C LEU A 245 12.20 -5.71 21.18
N THR A 246 11.67 -6.54 20.29
CA THR A 246 11.78 -8.01 20.37
C THR A 246 13.23 -8.47 20.29
N LEU A 247 14.00 -7.95 19.33
CA LEU A 247 15.43 -8.25 19.20
C LEU A 247 16.22 -7.79 20.44
N ARG A 248 15.91 -6.60 20.95
CA ARG A 248 16.52 -6.08 22.18
C ARG A 248 16.20 -6.97 23.38
N PHE A 249 14.97 -7.49 23.49
CA PHE A 249 14.59 -8.41 24.56
C PHE A 249 15.47 -9.64 24.55
N PHE A 250 15.58 -10.33 23.40
CA PHE A 250 16.40 -11.54 23.30
C PHE A 250 17.89 -11.26 23.56
N ARG A 251 18.39 -10.05 23.25
CA ARG A 251 19.76 -9.67 23.57
C ARG A 251 20.01 -9.58 25.07
N ILE A 252 19.07 -9.00 25.81
CA ILE A 252 19.28 -8.63 27.22
C ILE A 252 18.61 -9.56 28.23
N ALA A 253 17.78 -10.50 27.80
CA ALA A 253 16.99 -11.36 28.69
C ALA A 253 17.85 -12.12 29.72
N GLU A 254 19.03 -12.58 29.31
CA GLU A 254 19.93 -13.33 30.19
C GLU A 254 20.81 -12.41 31.03
N THR A 255 21.23 -11.27 30.48
CA THR A 255 22.24 -10.38 31.09
C THR A 255 21.63 -9.27 31.96
N GLN A 256 20.43 -8.81 31.65
CA GLN A 256 19.75 -7.68 32.31
C GLN A 256 18.26 -7.98 32.53
N PRO A 257 17.91 -8.96 33.39
CA PRO A 257 16.55 -9.50 33.51
C PRO A 257 15.51 -8.46 33.98
N ASN A 258 15.91 -7.46 34.78
CA ASN A 258 15.00 -6.40 35.23
C ASN A 258 14.55 -5.50 34.07
N GLN A 259 15.48 -5.15 33.17
CA GLN A 259 15.14 -4.39 31.96
C GLN A 259 14.33 -5.26 30.99
N ALA A 260 14.71 -6.53 30.83
CA ALA A 260 13.99 -7.48 29.99
C ALA A 260 12.52 -7.66 30.42
N LYS A 261 12.25 -7.68 31.74
CA LYS A 261 10.89 -7.73 32.29
C LYS A 261 10.04 -6.56 31.77
N TRP A 262 10.51 -5.32 31.94
CA TRP A 262 9.77 -4.15 31.46
C TRP A 262 9.63 -4.13 29.94
N LEU A 263 10.66 -4.57 29.22
CA LEU A 263 10.63 -4.66 27.77
C LEU A 263 9.58 -5.67 27.28
N SER A 264 9.46 -6.83 27.93
CA SER A 264 8.40 -7.79 27.61
C SER A 264 6.99 -7.25 27.88
N VAL A 265 6.81 -6.44 28.93
CA VAL A 265 5.54 -5.71 29.17
C VAL A 265 5.25 -4.72 28.06
N LEU A 266 6.23 -3.93 27.63
CA LEU A 266 6.07 -2.98 26.51
C LEU A 266 5.75 -3.69 25.19
N ILE A 267 6.40 -4.83 24.91
CA ILE A 267 6.09 -5.64 23.72
C ILE A 267 4.66 -6.17 23.80
N GLY A 268 4.24 -6.70 24.96
CA GLY A 268 2.87 -7.15 25.16
C GLY A 268 1.84 -6.02 24.99
N ALA A 269 2.09 -4.87 25.60
CA ALA A 269 1.26 -3.67 25.48
C ALA A 269 1.12 -3.20 24.02
N SER A 270 2.20 -3.33 23.24
CA SER A 270 2.21 -2.92 21.84
C SER A 270 1.26 -3.71 20.94
N ILE A 271 0.88 -4.94 21.31
CA ILE A 271 0.05 -5.81 20.48
C ILE A 271 -1.37 -5.24 20.30
N PRO A 272 -2.17 -5.04 21.37
CA PRO A 272 -3.49 -4.44 21.22
C PRO A 272 -3.41 -2.97 20.77
N SER A 273 -2.39 -2.21 21.19
CA SER A 273 -2.24 -0.81 20.75
C SER A 273 -1.93 -0.69 19.25
N SER A 274 -1.29 -1.68 18.64
CA SER A 274 -0.94 -1.65 17.22
C SER A 274 -2.19 -1.59 16.33
N PHE A 275 -3.30 -2.22 16.72
CA PHE A 275 -4.57 -2.10 15.98
C PHE A 275 -5.17 -0.70 16.00
N PHE A 276 -4.80 0.16 16.96
CA PHE A 276 -5.16 1.58 16.90
C PHE A 276 -4.29 2.35 15.93
N TYR A 277 -3.05 1.90 15.75
CA TYR A 277 -2.10 2.57 14.89
C TYR A 277 -2.28 2.15 13.42
N ILE A 278 -2.17 0.85 13.14
CA ILE A 278 -2.23 0.27 11.80
C ILE A 278 -2.67 -1.21 11.82
N TYR A 279 -3.63 -1.58 10.98
CA TYR A 279 -4.31 -2.88 10.99
C TYR A 279 -3.45 -4.01 10.41
N ASP A 280 -2.93 -3.86 9.19
CA ASP A 280 -2.21 -4.92 8.49
C ASP A 280 -0.91 -5.29 9.22
N ARG A 281 -0.10 -4.30 9.59
CA ARG A 281 1.16 -4.53 10.31
C ARG A 281 0.95 -5.03 11.74
N ALA A 282 -0.17 -4.71 12.39
CA ALA A 282 -0.53 -5.31 13.68
C ALA A 282 -0.72 -6.83 13.55
N ILE A 283 -1.45 -7.28 12.52
CA ILE A 283 -1.61 -8.73 12.23
C ILE A 283 -0.25 -9.37 11.95
N TYR A 284 0.60 -8.69 11.18
CA TYR A 284 1.92 -9.22 10.84
C TYR A 284 2.76 -9.43 12.10
N PHE A 285 2.76 -8.46 13.01
CA PHE A 285 3.50 -8.58 14.26
C PHE A 285 2.93 -9.64 15.20
N ILE A 286 1.60 -9.90 15.20
CA ILE A 286 1.03 -11.01 15.98
C ILE A 286 1.66 -12.34 15.56
N ALA A 287 1.77 -12.60 14.25
CA ALA A 287 2.39 -13.84 13.78
C ALA A 287 3.88 -13.92 14.15
N VAL A 288 4.62 -12.81 14.12
CA VAL A 288 6.01 -12.73 14.61
C VAL A 288 6.09 -12.96 16.13
N TYR A 289 5.18 -12.37 16.90
CA TYR A 289 5.09 -12.52 18.36
C TYR A 289 4.78 -13.96 18.75
N LEU A 290 3.86 -14.63 18.05
CA LEU A 290 3.55 -16.04 18.27
C LEU A 290 4.76 -16.92 17.99
N CYS A 291 5.46 -16.68 16.87
CA CYS A 291 6.73 -17.36 16.58
C CYS A 291 7.77 -17.11 17.67
N ALA A 292 7.97 -15.86 18.09
CA ALA A 292 8.89 -15.52 19.18
C ALA A 292 8.51 -16.21 20.50
N SER A 293 7.22 -16.32 20.79
CA SER A 293 6.70 -17.00 21.98
C SER A 293 7.01 -18.50 21.95
N ILE A 294 6.77 -19.16 20.81
CA ILE A 294 7.12 -20.58 20.61
C ILE A 294 8.63 -20.78 20.74
N LEU A 295 9.44 -19.93 20.09
CA LEU A 295 10.89 -20.00 20.19
C LEU A 295 11.37 -19.80 21.63
N SER A 296 10.75 -18.89 22.40
CA SER A 296 11.14 -18.60 23.78
C SER A 296 11.05 -19.83 24.69
N LEU A 297 10.10 -20.74 24.45
CA LEU A 297 9.92 -21.99 25.21
C LEU A 297 11.11 -22.94 25.05
N LEU A 298 11.85 -22.81 23.95
CA LEU A 298 12.94 -23.71 23.55
C LEU A 298 14.33 -23.11 23.78
N VAL A 299 14.44 -21.93 24.40
CA VAL A 299 15.72 -21.28 24.72
C VAL A 299 16.09 -21.54 26.19
N ASN A 300 15.75 -20.62 27.10
CA ASN A 300 16.08 -20.69 28.52
C ASN A 300 14.81 -20.47 29.33
N LYS A 301 14.58 -21.29 30.36
CA LYS A 301 13.39 -21.20 31.23
C LYS A 301 13.17 -19.79 31.80
N LYS A 302 14.24 -19.10 32.22
CA LYS A 302 14.15 -17.73 32.75
C LYS A 302 13.70 -16.73 31.68
N THR A 303 14.28 -16.81 30.49
CA THR A 303 13.89 -15.98 29.33
C THR A 303 12.45 -16.23 28.93
N SER A 304 12.02 -17.50 28.89
CA SER A 304 10.64 -17.89 28.59
C SER A 304 9.65 -17.30 29.60
N ILE A 305 9.91 -17.44 30.90
CA ILE A 305 9.04 -16.90 31.96
C ILE A 305 8.94 -15.38 31.84
N LEU A 306 10.07 -14.68 31.63
CA LEU A 306 10.08 -13.22 31.46
C LEU A 306 9.24 -12.81 30.25
N TRP A 307 9.47 -13.45 29.10
CA TRP A 307 8.76 -13.17 27.85
C TRP A 307 7.25 -13.35 28.01
N LEU A 308 6.82 -14.54 28.42
CA LEU A 308 5.41 -14.91 28.48
C LEU A 308 4.66 -14.13 29.56
N LYS A 309 5.21 -14.07 30.78
CA LYS A 309 4.54 -13.37 31.90
C LYS A 309 4.47 -11.87 31.65
N GLY A 310 5.58 -11.26 31.21
CA GLY A 310 5.61 -9.82 30.98
C GLY A 310 4.73 -9.40 29.81
N SER A 311 4.80 -10.12 28.69
CA SER A 311 3.94 -9.80 27.54
C SER A 311 2.46 -10.02 27.84
N LEU A 312 2.08 -11.08 28.56
CA LEU A 312 0.69 -11.28 29.00
C LEU A 312 0.18 -10.12 29.88
N ILE A 313 1.00 -9.65 30.83
CA ILE A 313 0.66 -8.48 31.65
C ILE A 313 0.43 -7.25 30.76
N GLY A 314 1.33 -6.99 29.81
CA GLY A 314 1.20 -5.87 28.87
C GLY A 314 -0.08 -5.93 28.06
N ILE A 315 -0.39 -7.10 27.48
CA ILE A 315 -1.61 -7.32 26.70
C ILE A 315 -2.86 -7.02 27.54
N ILE A 316 -2.95 -7.59 28.75
CA ILE A 316 -4.11 -7.42 29.62
C ILE A 316 -4.29 -5.95 30.02
N VAL A 317 -3.23 -5.30 30.50
CA VAL A 317 -3.30 -3.92 30.98
C VAL A 317 -3.70 -2.97 29.86
N THR A 318 -3.09 -3.08 28.68
CA THR A 318 -3.42 -2.20 27.56
C THR A 318 -4.80 -2.52 26.98
N SER A 319 -5.23 -3.78 26.93
CA SER A 319 -6.59 -4.13 26.47
C SER A 319 -7.66 -3.58 27.41
N ILE A 320 -7.46 -3.65 28.72
CA ILE A 320 -8.36 -3.03 29.71
C ILE A 320 -8.38 -1.51 29.54
N PHE A 321 -7.21 -0.89 29.39
CA PHE A 321 -7.11 0.56 29.15
C PHE A 321 -7.88 0.96 27.89
N ILE A 322 -7.65 0.28 26.78
CA ILE A 322 -8.37 0.50 25.51
C ILE A 322 -9.89 0.35 25.70
N LEU A 323 -10.33 -0.69 26.42
CA LEU A 323 -11.75 -0.93 26.71
C LEU A 323 -12.37 0.20 27.53
N ILE A 324 -11.67 0.71 28.54
CA ILE A 324 -12.14 1.82 29.37
C ILE A 324 -12.24 3.11 28.55
N PHE A 325 -11.25 3.42 27.72
CA PHE A 325 -11.19 4.70 27.01
C PHE A 325 -12.10 4.78 25.79
N LEU A 326 -12.30 3.66 25.08
CA LEU A 326 -13.06 3.66 23.82
C LEU A 326 -14.43 3.01 23.92
N GLY A 327 -14.64 2.16 24.92
CA GLY A 327 -15.83 1.35 25.04
C GLY A 327 -15.85 0.16 24.08
N PHE A 328 -16.74 -0.79 24.38
CA PHE A 328 -16.85 -2.06 23.66
C PHE A 328 -17.24 -1.89 22.19
N ASP A 329 -18.18 -0.98 21.90
CA ASP A 329 -18.70 -0.79 20.55
C ASP A 329 -17.66 -0.27 19.56
N GLN A 330 -16.80 0.69 19.97
CA GLN A 330 -15.72 1.19 19.12
C GLN A 330 -14.67 0.10 18.85
N ILE A 331 -14.35 -0.72 19.86
CA ILE A 331 -13.40 -1.83 19.71
C ILE A 331 -13.95 -2.87 18.74
N ASN A 332 -15.23 -3.22 18.87
CA ASN A 332 -15.89 -4.13 17.94
C ASN A 332 -15.90 -3.58 16.52
N ALA A 333 -16.07 -2.27 16.36
CA ALA A 333 -15.99 -1.63 15.05
C ALA A 333 -14.59 -1.77 14.44
N ILE A 334 -13.53 -1.54 15.23
CA ILE A 334 -12.14 -1.73 14.77
C ILE A 334 -11.89 -3.19 14.39
N ILE A 335 -12.32 -4.15 15.22
CA ILE A 335 -12.21 -5.58 14.90
C ILE A 335 -12.97 -5.90 13.61
N SER A 336 -14.18 -5.35 13.44
CA SER A 336 -14.99 -5.56 12.24
C SER A 336 -14.29 -4.99 10.99
N GLN A 337 -13.61 -3.86 11.10
CA GLN A 337 -12.80 -3.30 10.00
C GLN A 337 -11.59 -4.17 9.68
N VAL A 338 -10.88 -4.68 10.69
CA VAL A 338 -9.77 -5.63 10.50
C VAL A 338 -10.25 -6.90 9.78
N LEU A 339 -11.40 -7.44 10.19
CA LEU A 339 -12.01 -8.61 9.53
C LEU A 339 -12.50 -8.28 8.11
N TYR A 340 -13.05 -7.10 7.90
CA TYR A 340 -13.46 -6.61 6.57
C TYR A 340 -12.27 -6.60 5.61
N TRP A 341 -11.14 -6.00 6.00
CA TRP A 341 -9.93 -5.97 5.19
C TRP A 341 -9.28 -7.35 5.03
N GLY A 342 -9.33 -8.19 6.07
CA GLY A 342 -8.90 -9.59 5.98
C GLY A 342 -9.70 -10.40 4.96
N LYS A 343 -11.02 -10.15 4.86
CA LYS A 343 -11.93 -10.85 3.94
C LYS A 343 -11.87 -10.30 2.51
N TYR A 344 -11.92 -8.98 2.35
CA TYR A 344 -12.09 -8.34 1.04
C TYR A 344 -10.84 -7.64 0.51
N GLY A 345 -9.91 -7.22 1.37
CA GLY A 345 -8.79 -6.36 1.00
C GLY A 345 -7.95 -6.90 -0.14
N ARG A 346 -7.60 -8.19 -0.09
CA ARG A 346 -6.86 -8.85 -1.19
C ARG A 346 -7.60 -8.81 -2.52
N TYR A 347 -8.91 -8.97 -2.52
CA TYR A 347 -9.71 -8.94 -3.74
C TYR A 347 -9.84 -7.53 -4.28
N ILE A 348 -9.90 -6.52 -3.41
CA ILE A 348 -10.04 -5.11 -3.77
C ILE A 348 -8.78 -4.59 -4.49
N SER A 349 -7.59 -5.00 -4.03
CA SER A 349 -6.29 -4.43 -4.43
C SER A 349 -5.38 -5.38 -5.22
N PHE A 350 -5.85 -6.57 -5.59
CA PHE A 350 -5.02 -7.58 -6.23
C PHE A 350 -4.37 -7.09 -7.53
N ILE A 351 -3.06 -7.31 -7.63
CA ILE A 351 -2.30 -7.24 -8.88
C ILE A 351 -1.43 -8.50 -8.94
N PRO A 352 -1.52 -9.31 -10.01
CA PRO A 352 -0.79 -10.56 -10.11
C PRO A 352 0.72 -10.34 -10.23
N LEU A 353 1.52 -11.31 -9.76
CA LEU A 353 2.97 -11.29 -9.94
C LEU A 353 3.36 -11.07 -11.41
N PRO A 354 4.31 -10.15 -11.70
CA PRO A 354 4.72 -9.87 -13.07
C PRO A 354 5.35 -11.10 -13.71
N PRO A 355 5.30 -11.20 -15.05
CA PRO A 355 5.98 -12.29 -15.74
C PRO A 355 7.48 -12.29 -15.45
N LEU A 356 8.13 -13.45 -15.59
CA LEU A 356 9.58 -13.58 -15.51
C LEU A 356 10.23 -12.84 -16.69
N GLU A 357 10.48 -11.56 -16.50
CA GLU A 357 11.33 -10.76 -17.37
C GLU A 357 12.70 -10.59 -16.70
N LEU A 358 13.74 -10.23 -17.45
CA LEU A 358 15.03 -9.83 -16.87
C LEU A 358 15.09 -8.32 -16.64
N THR A 359 13.96 -7.71 -16.30
CA THR A 359 13.89 -6.28 -15.96
C THR A 359 14.37 -6.06 -14.53
N TRP A 360 14.98 -4.91 -14.25
CA TRP A 360 15.38 -4.51 -12.89
C TRP A 360 14.21 -4.63 -11.88
N THR A 361 13.02 -4.25 -12.33
CA THR A 361 11.74 -4.34 -11.61
C THR A 361 11.47 -5.77 -11.15
N SER A 362 11.39 -6.73 -12.08
CA SER A 362 11.09 -8.13 -11.77
C SER A 362 12.13 -8.81 -10.86
N GLN A 363 13.42 -8.45 -10.95
CA GLN A 363 14.49 -9.05 -10.13
C GLN A 363 14.26 -8.87 -8.62
N THR A 364 13.68 -7.74 -8.22
CA THR A 364 13.45 -7.40 -6.81
C THR A 364 12.41 -8.31 -6.14
N PHE A 365 11.38 -8.70 -6.89
CA PHE A 365 10.36 -9.68 -6.47
C PHE A 365 11.01 -11.02 -6.16
N TRP A 366 11.78 -11.54 -7.13
CA TRP A 366 12.34 -12.87 -7.08
C TRP A 366 13.52 -12.99 -6.11
N LEU A 367 14.36 -11.96 -6.00
CA LEU A 367 15.55 -11.99 -5.14
C LEU A 367 15.21 -12.16 -3.66
N SER A 368 14.17 -11.48 -3.18
CA SER A 368 13.76 -11.56 -1.77
C SER A 368 13.30 -12.98 -1.41
N MET A 369 12.44 -13.56 -2.25
CA MET A 369 11.97 -14.94 -2.12
C MET A 369 13.12 -15.96 -2.26
N PHE A 370 14.08 -15.71 -3.15
CA PHE A 370 15.28 -16.54 -3.31
C PHE A 370 16.13 -16.55 -2.03
N VAL A 371 16.40 -15.39 -1.44
CA VAL A 371 17.16 -15.29 -0.18
C VAL A 371 16.45 -16.05 0.93
N GLN A 372 15.14 -15.89 1.07
CA GLN A 372 14.35 -16.63 2.07
C GLN A 372 14.42 -18.15 1.84
N SER A 373 14.34 -18.59 0.59
CA SER A 373 14.47 -20.00 0.20
C SER A 373 15.85 -20.57 0.55
N ALA A 374 16.92 -19.84 0.23
CA ALA A 374 18.28 -20.24 0.57
C ALA A 374 18.51 -20.36 2.08
N VAL A 375 17.92 -19.44 2.86
CA VAL A 375 17.98 -19.50 4.34
C VAL A 375 17.20 -20.70 4.87
N LEU A 376 16.05 -21.01 4.29
CA LEU A 376 15.27 -22.19 4.68
C LEU A 376 16.02 -23.50 4.37
N VAL A 377 16.68 -23.58 3.20
CA VAL A 377 17.59 -24.68 2.86
C VAL A 377 18.69 -24.82 3.92
N TYR A 378 19.34 -23.72 4.30
CA TYR A 378 20.35 -23.74 5.36
C TYR A 378 19.80 -24.29 6.69
N LEU A 379 18.63 -23.80 7.13
CA LEU A 379 18.01 -24.23 8.39
C LEU A 379 17.67 -25.72 8.39
N ILE A 380 17.15 -26.25 7.28
CA ILE A 380 16.79 -27.67 7.16
C ILE A 380 18.05 -28.56 7.20
N LEU A 381 19.11 -28.16 6.51
CA LEU A 381 20.37 -28.89 6.54
C LEU A 381 21.03 -28.85 7.93
N ASP A 382 21.02 -27.69 8.60
CA ASP A 382 21.53 -27.58 9.97
C ASP A 382 20.66 -28.38 10.97
N PHE A 383 19.34 -28.45 10.75
CA PHE A 383 18.43 -29.29 11.55
C PHE A 383 18.74 -30.79 11.40
N LYS A 384 19.04 -31.24 10.16
CA LYS A 384 19.51 -32.62 9.89
C LYS A 384 20.82 -32.91 10.62
N ASN A 385 21.75 -31.95 10.67
CA ASN A 385 23.01 -32.08 11.42
C ASN A 385 22.83 -32.21 12.94
N TYR A 386 21.67 -31.80 13.48
CA TYR A 386 21.28 -32.04 14.87
C TYR A 386 20.45 -33.32 15.07
N GLY A 387 20.38 -34.19 14.05
CA GLY A 387 19.59 -35.42 14.11
C GLY A 387 18.10 -35.16 14.26
N LEU A 388 17.60 -34.06 13.67
CA LEU A 388 16.19 -33.64 13.70
C LEU A 388 15.66 -33.36 15.13
N LYS A 389 16.55 -32.96 16.05
CA LYS A 389 16.19 -32.60 17.42
C LYS A 389 16.07 -31.08 17.58
N LEU A 390 14.88 -30.62 17.98
CA LEU A 390 14.61 -29.18 18.21
C LEU A 390 15.42 -28.57 19.36
N PRO A 391 15.58 -29.20 20.54
CA PRO A 391 16.25 -28.57 21.69
C PRO A 391 17.68 -28.09 21.45
N PRO A 392 18.57 -28.80 20.72
CA PRO A 392 19.89 -28.28 20.39
C PRO A 392 19.90 -27.33 19.17
N PHE A 393 18.92 -27.45 18.27
CA PHE A 393 18.85 -26.67 17.03
C PHE A 393 18.33 -25.24 17.26
N ILE A 394 17.25 -25.08 18.02
CA ILE A 394 16.57 -23.80 18.19
C ILE A 394 17.43 -22.75 18.91
N PRO A 395 18.11 -23.03 20.05
CA PRO A 395 18.96 -22.05 20.71
C PRO A 395 20.06 -21.46 19.82
N LYS A 396 20.52 -22.21 18.80
CA LYS A 396 21.50 -21.74 17.83
C LYS A 396 20.89 -20.90 16.70
N ASN A 397 19.67 -21.22 16.27
CA ASN A 397 19.07 -20.66 15.05
C ASN A 397 17.82 -19.78 15.28
N TYR A 398 17.37 -19.58 16.52
CA TYR A 398 16.10 -18.90 16.82
C TYR A 398 15.99 -17.50 16.21
N LEU A 399 17.08 -16.73 16.14
CA LEU A 399 17.09 -15.39 15.52
C LEU A 399 16.94 -15.45 14.00
N ILE A 400 17.57 -16.44 13.35
CA ILE A 400 17.41 -16.66 11.90
C ILE A 400 15.95 -17.05 11.61
N ILE A 401 15.37 -17.93 12.43
CA ILE A 401 13.97 -18.35 12.31
C ILE A 401 13.02 -17.17 12.53
N LEU A 402 13.27 -16.33 13.54
CA LEU A 402 12.46 -15.15 13.83
C LEU A 402 12.50 -14.12 12.69
N LEU A 403 13.68 -13.85 12.13
CA LEU A 403 13.84 -12.91 11.01
C LEU A 403 13.28 -13.49 9.71
N LEU A 404 13.45 -14.79 9.44
CA LEU A 404 12.83 -15.47 8.30
C LEU A 404 11.30 -15.41 8.40
N THR A 405 10.75 -15.70 9.58
CA THR A 405 9.30 -15.62 9.82
C THR A 405 8.78 -14.19 9.59
N SER A 406 9.47 -13.20 10.15
CA SER A 406 9.16 -11.78 9.91
C SER A 406 9.21 -11.45 8.41
N ALA A 407 10.21 -11.92 7.68
CA ALA A 407 10.37 -11.68 6.25
C ALA A 407 9.29 -12.34 5.40
N SER A 408 8.93 -13.59 5.71
CA SER A 408 7.85 -14.32 5.03
C SER A 408 6.48 -13.69 5.27
N ILE A 409 6.19 -13.22 6.49
CA ILE A 409 4.94 -12.52 6.77
C ILE A 409 4.89 -11.17 6.06
N TYR A 410 5.99 -10.41 6.04
CA TYR A 410 6.05 -9.13 5.33
C TYR A 410 5.86 -9.27 3.82
N MET A 411 6.27 -10.41 3.24
CA MET A 411 6.09 -10.72 1.82
C MET A 411 4.62 -10.69 1.39
N ARG A 412 3.68 -10.83 2.32
CA ARG A 412 2.24 -10.66 2.05
C ARG A 412 1.91 -9.35 1.32
N ILE A 413 2.63 -8.26 1.59
CA ILE A 413 2.42 -6.96 0.93
C ILE A 413 2.59 -7.10 -0.58
N THR A 414 3.65 -7.80 -0.99
CA THR A 414 3.96 -8.10 -2.38
C THR A 414 2.94 -9.05 -2.97
N LEU A 415 2.57 -10.11 -2.24
CA LEU A 415 1.67 -11.15 -2.74
C LEU A 415 0.20 -10.71 -2.87
N ASP A 416 -0.25 -9.78 -2.03
CA ASP A 416 -1.60 -9.21 -2.14
C ASP A 416 -1.66 -8.11 -3.22
N ARG A 417 -0.52 -7.52 -3.63
CA ARG A 417 -0.42 -6.48 -4.67
C ARG A 417 1.00 -6.42 -5.27
N SER A 418 1.19 -7.05 -6.42
CA SER A 418 2.51 -7.23 -7.04
C SER A 418 2.97 -6.06 -7.93
N ASP A 419 2.77 -4.81 -7.50
CA ASP A 419 3.40 -3.65 -8.16
C ASP A 419 4.77 -3.33 -7.56
N LEU A 420 5.56 -2.52 -8.27
CA LEU A 420 6.92 -2.19 -7.87
C LEU A 420 7.01 -1.58 -6.46
N GLY A 421 6.06 -0.71 -6.08
CA GLY A 421 6.07 -0.05 -4.78
C GLY A 421 5.86 -1.03 -3.63
N HIS A 422 4.86 -1.90 -3.75
CA HIS A 422 4.51 -2.91 -2.74
C HIS A 422 5.53 -4.05 -2.65
N SER A 423 6.20 -4.35 -3.76
CA SER A 423 7.23 -5.40 -3.83
C SER A 423 8.49 -5.01 -3.09
N TYR A 424 8.90 -3.77 -3.28
CA TYR A 424 9.97 -3.16 -2.52
C TYR A 424 9.68 -3.09 -1.01
N GLN A 425 8.43 -2.84 -0.62
CA GLN A 425 8.04 -2.86 0.80
C GLN A 425 8.11 -4.28 1.37
N GLY A 426 7.59 -5.28 0.67
CA GLY A 426 7.62 -6.69 1.12
C GLY A 426 9.04 -7.26 1.27
N ALA A 427 9.99 -6.80 0.45
CA ALA A 427 11.38 -7.23 0.50
C ALA A 427 12.17 -6.71 1.73
N LEU A 428 11.72 -5.62 2.36
CA LEU A 428 12.44 -4.88 3.40
C LEU A 428 12.98 -5.77 4.55
N ILE A 429 12.15 -6.64 5.11
CA ILE A 429 12.56 -7.46 6.26
C ILE A 429 13.58 -8.55 5.86
N THR A 430 13.55 -8.99 4.61
CA THR A 430 14.56 -9.90 4.04
C THR A 430 15.95 -9.25 4.05
N VAL A 431 16.03 -7.93 3.89
CA VAL A 431 17.30 -7.19 3.96
C VAL A 431 17.90 -7.28 5.37
N PHE A 432 17.10 -7.15 6.43
CA PHE A 432 17.58 -7.33 7.81
C PHE A 432 18.06 -8.76 8.08
N LEU A 433 17.37 -9.77 7.54
CA LEU A 433 17.84 -11.16 7.56
C LEU A 433 19.21 -11.28 6.86
N GLY A 434 19.37 -10.68 5.67
CA GLY A 434 20.63 -10.63 4.95
C GLY A 434 21.76 -9.99 5.75
N PHE A 435 21.53 -8.83 6.37
CA PHE A 435 22.51 -8.17 7.25
C PHE A 435 22.91 -9.06 8.43
N TYR A 436 21.95 -9.71 9.08
CA TYR A 436 22.23 -10.60 10.19
C TYR A 436 23.13 -11.78 9.77
N LEU A 437 22.89 -12.38 8.61
CA LEU A 437 23.72 -13.46 8.06
C LEU A 437 25.13 -12.96 7.72
N ILE A 438 25.26 -11.75 7.17
CA ILE A 438 26.56 -11.09 6.93
C ILE A 438 27.31 -10.89 8.25
N TYR A 439 26.63 -10.45 9.32
CA TYR A 439 27.26 -10.29 10.63
C TYR A 439 27.74 -11.60 11.23
N LEU A 440 26.96 -12.69 11.10
CA LEU A 440 27.40 -14.02 11.51
C LEU A 440 28.62 -14.49 10.70
N GLY A 441 28.63 -14.24 9.39
CA GLY A 441 29.78 -14.52 8.52
C GLY A 441 31.02 -13.73 8.94
N TYR A 442 30.86 -12.43 9.19
CA TYR A 442 31.92 -11.55 9.67
C TYR A 442 32.49 -12.04 11.01
N LYS A 443 31.62 -12.33 11.98
CA LYS A 443 32.02 -12.81 13.31
C LYS A 443 32.83 -14.11 13.24
N ASN A 444 32.36 -15.07 12.45
CA ASN A 444 32.92 -16.42 12.46
C ASN A 444 34.16 -16.58 11.57
N LYS A 445 34.25 -15.82 10.47
CA LYS A 445 35.35 -15.96 9.50
C LYS A 445 36.33 -14.78 9.52
N LEU A 446 35.83 -13.54 9.56
CA LEU A 446 36.64 -12.35 9.30
C LEU A 446 37.22 -11.73 10.58
N GLU A 447 36.44 -11.63 11.65
CA GLU A 447 36.88 -11.01 12.90
C GLU A 447 38.16 -11.66 13.49
N PRO A 448 38.33 -13.01 13.43
CA PRO A 448 39.57 -13.67 13.86
C PRO A 448 40.77 -13.40 12.94
N GLN A 449 40.55 -13.21 11.64
CA GLN A 449 41.60 -13.02 10.62
C GLN A 449 42.06 -11.55 10.48
N LEU A 450 41.28 -10.59 10.98
CA LEU A 450 41.55 -9.14 10.92
C LEU A 450 42.96 -8.69 11.31
N PRO A 451 43.64 -9.25 12.35
CA PRO A 451 44.99 -8.86 12.70
C PRO A 451 46.04 -9.15 11.61
N GLN A 452 45.73 -10.04 10.66
CA GLN A 452 46.66 -10.50 9.61
C GLN A 452 46.42 -9.82 8.26
N LEU A 453 45.40 -8.95 8.15
CA LEU A 453 44.98 -8.34 6.89
C LEU A 453 45.43 -6.89 6.79
N ASN A 454 46.62 -6.67 6.22
CA ASN A 454 47.07 -5.34 5.82
C ASN A 454 46.61 -5.02 4.40
N LEU A 455 45.72 -4.04 4.26
CA LEU A 455 45.33 -3.50 2.95
C LEU A 455 46.51 -2.73 2.34
N THR A 456 46.77 -2.97 1.06
CA THR A 456 47.72 -2.15 0.31
C THR A 456 47.18 -0.72 0.17
N PRO A 457 48.04 0.30 0.01
CA PRO A 457 47.60 1.69 -0.20
C PRO A 457 46.61 1.82 -1.37
N ILE A 458 46.82 1.09 -2.46
CA ILE A 458 45.94 1.07 -3.63
C ILE A 458 44.54 0.57 -3.26
N GLN A 459 44.43 -0.53 -2.51
CA GLN A 459 43.13 -1.08 -2.08
C GLN A 459 42.38 -0.11 -1.15
N ARG A 460 43.12 0.63 -0.31
CA ARG A 460 42.53 1.67 0.55
C ARG A 460 41.99 2.82 -0.30
N SER A 461 42.78 3.34 -1.23
CA SER A 461 42.37 4.43 -2.12
C SER A 461 41.19 4.03 -3.01
N LEU A 462 41.21 2.83 -3.60
CA LEU A 462 40.13 2.32 -4.42
C LEU A 462 38.83 2.19 -3.64
N THR A 463 38.90 1.79 -2.37
CA THR A 463 37.68 1.73 -1.55
C THR A 463 37.17 3.12 -1.20
N VAL A 464 38.04 4.03 -0.79
CA VAL A 464 37.64 5.40 -0.50
C VAL A 464 36.95 6.00 -1.73
N LEU A 465 37.48 5.74 -2.93
CA LEU A 465 36.85 6.13 -4.18
C LEU A 465 35.46 5.48 -4.37
N ILE A 466 35.33 4.17 -4.20
CA ILE A 466 34.03 3.47 -4.32
C ILE A 466 33.00 4.05 -3.33
N LEU A 467 33.40 4.31 -2.09
CA LEU A 467 32.54 4.90 -1.08
C LEU A 467 32.15 6.33 -1.44
N ILE A 468 33.09 7.15 -1.92
CA ILE A 468 32.80 8.50 -2.39
C ILE A 468 31.82 8.45 -3.56
N VAL A 469 32.02 7.56 -4.54
CA VAL A 469 31.11 7.38 -5.66
C VAL A 469 29.72 7.01 -5.15
N ILE A 470 29.60 6.00 -4.29
CA ILE A 470 28.32 5.59 -3.68
C ILE A 470 27.64 6.78 -2.96
N ILE A 471 28.41 7.55 -2.18
CA ILE A 471 27.89 8.71 -1.45
C ILE A 471 27.41 9.81 -2.41
N LEU A 472 28.16 10.08 -3.48
CA LEU A 472 27.82 11.10 -4.49
C LEU A 472 26.65 10.68 -5.37
N THR A 473 26.46 9.37 -5.60
CA THR A 473 25.36 8.85 -6.42
C THR A 473 24.03 8.78 -5.68
N GLU A 474 24.02 8.67 -4.35
CA GLU A 474 22.79 8.60 -3.55
C GLU A 474 22.26 10.02 -3.23
N PRO A 475 21.19 10.49 -3.90
CA PRO A 475 20.74 11.88 -3.79
C PRO A 475 20.30 12.26 -2.36
N SER A 476 19.87 11.27 -1.57
CA SER A 476 19.43 11.45 -0.20
C SER A 476 20.56 11.81 0.76
N PHE A 477 21.82 11.58 0.38
CA PHE A 477 23.01 12.02 1.12
C PHE A 477 23.45 13.46 0.81
N ASN A 478 22.69 14.20 0.00
CA ASN A 478 23.00 15.59 -0.29
C ASN A 478 22.77 16.50 0.94
N VAL A 479 23.86 16.87 1.61
CA VAL A 479 23.87 17.66 2.85
C VAL A 479 23.25 19.04 2.64
N PHE A 480 23.57 19.69 1.51
CA PHE A 480 23.05 21.02 1.19
C PHE A 480 21.52 21.01 1.06
N LYS A 481 20.95 20.01 0.37
CA LYS A 481 19.48 19.82 0.29
C LYS A 481 18.85 19.60 1.67
N GLY A 482 19.51 18.83 2.53
CA GLY A 482 19.03 18.59 3.90
C GLY A 482 19.00 19.86 4.74
N ILE A 483 20.08 20.64 4.74
CA ILE A 483 20.16 21.93 5.43
C ILE A 483 19.12 22.91 4.88
N GLN A 484 18.98 22.99 3.55
CA GLN A 484 18.02 23.87 2.91
C GLN A 484 16.58 23.56 3.35
N LYS A 485 16.19 22.26 3.42
CA LYS A 485 14.87 21.86 3.91
C LYS A 485 14.61 22.31 5.35
N LEU A 486 15.60 22.17 6.24
CA LEU A 486 15.46 22.59 7.63
C LEU A 486 15.38 24.12 7.75
N ALA A 487 16.22 24.85 7.01
CA ALA A 487 16.23 26.31 7.01
C ALA A 487 14.91 26.88 6.47
N GLN A 488 14.33 26.26 5.44
CA GLN A 488 13.06 26.65 4.83
C GLN A 488 11.83 26.11 5.59
N LEU A 489 12.01 25.29 6.62
CA LEU A 489 10.90 24.62 7.30
C LEU A 489 9.93 25.62 7.95
N PRO A 490 10.36 26.66 8.69
CA PRO A 490 9.42 27.63 9.29
C PRO A 490 8.55 28.33 8.26
N GLU A 491 9.13 28.73 7.12
CA GLU A 491 8.39 29.33 6.00
C GLU A 491 7.47 28.32 5.33
N SER A 492 7.92 27.09 5.12
CA SER A 492 7.12 26.03 4.50
C SER A 492 5.89 25.66 5.35
N LEU A 493 6.01 25.74 6.67
CA LEU A 493 4.91 25.45 7.60
C LEU A 493 3.90 26.60 7.71
N SER A 494 4.24 27.83 7.33
CA SER A 494 3.30 28.96 7.35
C SER A 494 2.50 29.09 6.05
N ILE A 495 2.75 28.26 5.04
CA ILE A 495 2.00 28.26 3.79
C ILE A 495 0.55 27.84 4.05
N SER A 496 -0.39 28.70 3.64
CA SER A 496 -1.82 28.42 3.74
C SER A 496 -2.23 27.30 2.78
N ASP A 497 -3.22 26.50 3.18
CA ASP A 497 -3.74 25.37 2.42
C ASP A 497 -4.12 25.76 0.98
N SER A 498 -4.73 26.93 0.79
CA SER A 498 -5.12 27.45 -0.52
C SER A 498 -3.96 27.58 -1.52
N LYS A 499 -2.73 27.84 -1.05
CA LYS A 499 -1.53 27.94 -1.91
C LYS A 499 -0.96 26.58 -2.28
N LEU A 500 -1.32 25.53 -1.52
CA LEU A 500 -0.91 24.15 -1.78
C LEU A 500 -1.91 23.42 -2.66
N LEU A 501 -3.13 23.93 -2.85
CA LEU A 501 -4.13 23.31 -3.72
C LEU A 501 -3.83 23.57 -5.20
N LYS A 502 -4.17 22.60 -6.04
CA LYS A 502 -4.25 22.83 -7.49
C LYS A 502 -5.36 23.85 -7.79
N PRO A 503 -5.23 24.66 -8.85
CA PRO A 503 -6.23 25.67 -9.20
C PRO A 503 -7.65 25.12 -9.40
N ASP A 504 -7.79 23.92 -10.00
CA ASP A 504 -9.07 23.25 -10.23
C ASP A 504 -9.79 22.87 -8.92
N TYR A 505 -9.05 22.30 -7.95
CA TYR A 505 -9.59 22.01 -6.61
C TYR A 505 -9.97 23.28 -5.86
N LEU A 506 -9.13 24.32 -5.93
CA LEU A 506 -9.39 25.59 -5.24
C LEU A 506 -10.65 26.27 -5.78
N GLU A 507 -10.82 26.31 -7.11
CA GLU A 507 -12.00 26.90 -7.74
C GLU A 507 -13.27 26.09 -7.44
N ALA A 508 -13.21 24.75 -7.55
CA ALA A 508 -14.32 23.87 -7.20
C ALA A 508 -14.73 24.01 -5.73
N TRP A 509 -13.75 24.03 -4.82
CA TRP A 509 -14.00 24.26 -3.40
C TRP A 509 -14.68 25.61 -3.15
N ASN A 510 -14.10 26.70 -3.66
CA ASN A 510 -14.66 28.05 -3.46
C ASN A 510 -16.08 28.19 -4.03
N THR A 511 -16.34 27.57 -5.18
CA THR A 511 -17.65 27.65 -5.86
C THR A 511 -18.74 26.87 -5.13
N LEU A 512 -18.43 25.67 -4.61
CA LEU A 512 -19.42 24.78 -4.00
C LEU A 512 -19.52 24.92 -2.48
N LYS A 513 -18.53 25.52 -1.81
CA LYS A 513 -18.49 25.67 -0.35
C LYS A 513 -19.77 26.29 0.23
N PRO A 514 -20.35 27.40 -0.30
CA PRO A 514 -21.55 28.00 0.27
C PRO A 514 -22.78 27.07 0.27
N GLU A 515 -22.88 26.17 -0.71
CA GLU A 515 -23.98 25.20 -0.81
C GLU A 515 -23.71 23.95 0.03
N ILE A 516 -22.46 23.49 0.08
CA ILE A 516 -22.07 22.29 0.85
C ILE A 516 -22.05 22.57 2.36
N GLU A 517 -21.75 23.81 2.79
CA GLU A 517 -21.81 24.20 4.20
C GLU A 517 -23.19 23.98 4.82
N GLN A 518 -24.26 24.07 4.03
CA GLN A 518 -25.65 23.84 4.43
C GLN A 518 -25.98 22.35 4.62
N GLN A 519 -25.12 21.44 4.19
CA GLN A 519 -25.30 19.99 4.33
C GLN A 519 -24.64 19.49 5.62
N SER A 520 -25.20 18.45 6.24
CA SER A 520 -24.61 17.82 7.43
C SER A 520 -23.39 16.97 7.11
N CYS A 521 -23.34 16.40 5.90
CA CYS A 521 -22.30 15.52 5.42
C CYS A 521 -22.03 15.79 3.92
N PHE A 522 -20.94 15.24 3.40
CA PHE A 522 -20.62 15.25 1.98
C PHE A 522 -20.40 13.83 1.46
N PHE A 523 -20.58 13.59 0.17
CA PHE A 523 -20.23 12.31 -0.44
C PHE A 523 -19.59 12.53 -1.80
N THR A 524 -18.60 11.71 -2.13
CA THR A 524 -17.93 11.73 -3.42
C THR A 524 -17.74 10.31 -3.94
N LEU A 525 -17.94 10.13 -5.25
CA LEU A 525 -17.61 8.89 -5.96
C LEU A 525 -16.16 8.88 -6.44
N THR A 526 -15.45 10.02 -6.37
CA THR A 526 -14.03 10.11 -6.74
C THR A 526 -13.11 9.44 -5.74
N SER A 527 -13.56 8.82 -4.64
CA SER A 527 -12.65 8.21 -3.64
C SER A 527 -11.54 9.16 -3.13
N GLU A 528 -11.69 10.48 -3.26
CA GLU A 528 -10.70 11.46 -2.83
C GLU A 528 -11.08 11.98 -1.44
N GLY A 529 -10.37 11.53 -0.41
CA GLY A 529 -10.63 11.98 0.96
C GLY A 529 -10.39 13.48 1.17
N LEU A 530 -9.60 14.12 0.30
CA LEU A 530 -9.32 15.55 0.37
C LEU A 530 -10.60 16.40 0.44
N TRP A 531 -11.69 16.01 -0.24
CA TRP A 531 -12.93 16.79 -0.23
C TRP A 531 -13.57 16.91 1.14
N TYR A 532 -13.49 15.85 1.97
CA TYR A 532 -14.00 15.90 3.33
C TYR A 532 -13.24 16.93 4.16
N TYR A 533 -11.91 16.99 4.02
CA TYR A 533 -11.06 17.99 4.66
C TYR A 533 -11.41 19.41 4.18
N LEU A 534 -11.49 19.63 2.87
CA LEU A 534 -11.76 20.96 2.29
C LEU A 534 -13.13 21.51 2.68
N PHE A 535 -14.18 20.68 2.60
CA PHE A 535 -15.52 21.10 3.02
C PHE A 535 -15.70 21.05 4.53
N ASN A 536 -14.76 20.46 5.28
CA ASN A 536 -14.86 20.17 6.71
C ASN A 536 -16.20 19.48 7.05
N LYS A 537 -16.57 18.48 6.26
CA LYS A 537 -17.79 17.69 6.43
C LYS A 537 -17.45 16.22 6.60
N PRO A 538 -18.11 15.51 7.51
CA PRO A 538 -18.00 14.06 7.57
C PRO A 538 -18.57 13.45 6.29
N SER A 539 -18.15 12.21 5.99
CA SER A 539 -18.77 11.47 4.89
C SER A 539 -20.21 11.10 5.23
N CYS A 540 -21.09 11.12 4.23
CA CYS A 540 -22.48 10.66 4.36
C CYS A 540 -22.63 9.15 4.49
N SER A 541 -21.54 8.41 4.34
CA SER A 541 -21.48 6.97 4.52
C SER A 541 -20.24 6.61 5.32
N LYS A 542 -20.27 5.51 6.07
CA LYS A 542 -19.07 5.01 6.72
C LYS A 542 -17.97 4.64 5.72
N TYR A 543 -18.34 4.34 4.48
CA TYR A 543 -17.41 4.15 3.36
C TYR A 543 -17.18 5.46 2.61
N GLY A 544 -16.41 6.37 3.21
CA GLY A 544 -16.07 7.65 2.56
C GLY A 544 -15.25 7.52 1.28
N TYR A 545 -14.67 6.35 1.04
CA TYR A 545 -13.95 5.99 -0.17
C TYR A 545 -14.71 4.90 -0.90
N VAL A 546 -15.26 5.22 -2.08
CA VAL A 546 -15.96 4.24 -2.91
C VAL A 546 -15.03 3.09 -3.32
N LEU A 547 -13.73 3.34 -3.46
CA LEU A 547 -12.73 2.27 -3.66
C LEU A 547 -12.75 1.20 -2.56
N TYR A 548 -13.14 1.57 -1.33
CA TYR A 548 -13.19 0.65 -0.19
C TYR A 548 -14.53 -0.08 -0.10
N ALA A 549 -15.53 0.32 -0.89
CA ALA A 549 -16.87 -0.25 -0.92
C ALA A 549 -17.13 -1.14 -2.15
N LYS A 550 -16.10 -1.75 -2.75
CA LYS A 550 -16.30 -2.67 -3.90
C LYS A 550 -17.20 -3.89 -3.60
N PRO A 551 -17.15 -4.56 -2.42
CA PRO A 551 -18.02 -5.70 -2.14
C PRO A 551 -19.51 -5.32 -2.17
N THR A 552 -20.38 -6.21 -2.67
CA THR A 552 -21.83 -5.94 -2.78
C THR A 552 -22.45 -5.50 -1.46
N VAL A 553 -22.06 -6.12 -0.35
CA VAL A 553 -22.57 -5.76 0.99
C VAL A 553 -22.21 -4.33 1.40
N ALA A 554 -21.01 -3.87 1.03
CA ALA A 554 -20.57 -2.50 1.31
C ALA A 554 -21.27 -1.50 0.40
N GLN A 555 -21.49 -1.85 -0.88
CA GLN A 555 -22.27 -1.02 -1.80
C GLN A 555 -23.71 -0.82 -1.34
N GLN A 556 -24.35 -1.88 -0.85
CA GLN A 556 -25.71 -1.82 -0.31
C GLN A 556 -25.79 -0.89 0.92
N GLU A 557 -24.79 -0.96 1.79
CA GLU A 557 -24.71 -0.09 2.97
C GLU A 557 -24.51 1.39 2.58
N VAL A 558 -23.63 1.68 1.61
CA VAL A 558 -23.51 3.04 1.05
C VAL A 558 -24.86 3.54 0.51
N ILE A 559 -25.58 2.71 -0.26
CA ILE A 559 -26.87 3.08 -0.82
C ILE A 559 -27.89 3.38 0.29
N GLN A 560 -27.94 2.54 1.32
CA GLN A 560 -28.81 2.73 2.48
C GLN A 560 -28.48 4.06 3.18
N GLU A 561 -27.21 4.28 3.53
CA GLU A 561 -26.77 5.49 4.24
C GLU A 561 -27.00 6.77 3.41
N LEU A 562 -26.81 6.73 2.09
CA LEU A 562 -27.14 7.85 1.19
C LEU A 562 -28.65 8.14 1.14
N ASN A 563 -29.48 7.09 1.20
CA ASN A 563 -30.93 7.23 1.22
C ASN A 563 -31.45 7.79 2.54
N GLU A 564 -30.75 7.54 3.64
CA GLU A 564 -31.03 8.06 4.98
C GLU A 564 -30.54 9.50 5.15
N THR A 565 -29.26 9.76 4.84
CA THR A 565 -28.60 11.07 5.00
C THR A 565 -29.01 12.09 3.95
N LYS A 566 -29.42 11.63 2.76
CA LYS A 566 -30.06 12.44 1.74
C LYS A 566 -29.24 13.68 1.32
N PRO A 567 -27.92 13.59 1.07
CA PRO A 567 -27.14 14.77 0.70
C PRO A 567 -27.72 15.39 -0.56
N ASN A 568 -27.85 16.71 -0.55
CA ASN A 568 -28.37 17.50 -1.66
C ASN A 568 -27.38 17.55 -2.83
N ILE A 569 -26.08 17.66 -2.55
CA ILE A 569 -25.02 17.74 -3.56
C ILE A 569 -23.94 16.71 -3.24
N LEU A 570 -23.51 15.98 -4.27
CA LEU A 570 -22.37 15.07 -4.25
C LEU A 570 -21.43 15.34 -5.43
N LEU A 571 -20.20 14.83 -5.36
CA LEU A 571 -19.26 14.83 -6.48
C LEU A 571 -19.30 13.47 -7.19
N LEU A 572 -19.66 13.46 -8.49
CA LEU A 572 -19.74 12.23 -9.27
C LEU A 572 -18.38 11.76 -9.77
N THR A 573 -17.66 12.64 -10.45
CA THR A 573 -16.37 12.30 -11.08
C THR A 573 -15.52 13.54 -11.29
N ASN A 574 -14.25 13.32 -11.60
CA ASN A 574 -13.37 14.30 -12.22
C ASN A 574 -12.60 13.65 -13.38
N GLU A 575 -11.69 14.39 -14.01
CA GLU A 575 -10.88 13.88 -15.14
C GLU A 575 -10.07 12.63 -14.76
N ILE A 576 -9.40 12.65 -13.60
CA ILE A 576 -8.54 11.55 -13.12
C ILE A 576 -9.39 10.30 -12.84
N TRP A 577 -10.50 10.44 -12.13
CA TRP A 577 -11.34 9.32 -11.71
C TRP A 577 -12.27 8.79 -12.79
N TYR A 578 -12.47 9.55 -13.87
CA TYR A 578 -13.09 9.04 -15.09
C TYR A 578 -12.19 8.00 -15.78
N GLN A 579 -10.86 8.19 -15.70
CA GLN A 579 -9.88 7.26 -16.25
C GLN A 579 -9.53 6.12 -15.26
N ASN A 580 -9.52 6.43 -13.96
CA ASN A 580 -9.08 5.57 -12.86
C ASN A 580 -7.69 4.94 -13.10
N PRO A 581 -6.60 5.73 -13.05
CA PRO A 581 -5.26 5.27 -13.43
C PRO A 581 -4.61 4.26 -12.46
N TRP A 582 -5.26 3.89 -11.36
CA TRP A 582 -4.66 3.03 -10.34
C TRP A 582 -4.80 1.53 -10.64
N ASP A 583 -5.97 1.10 -11.09
CA ASP A 583 -6.28 -0.29 -11.44
C ASP A 583 -7.05 -0.42 -12.77
N GLU A 584 -7.31 0.69 -13.47
CA GLU A 584 -7.99 0.79 -14.77
C GLU A 584 -9.45 0.27 -14.80
N VAL A 585 -9.95 -0.29 -13.69
CA VAL A 585 -11.33 -0.74 -13.52
C VAL A 585 -12.25 0.45 -13.32
N LEU A 586 -13.32 0.59 -14.10
CA LEU A 586 -14.21 1.75 -13.97
C LEU A 586 -14.94 1.76 -12.63
N LYS A 587 -15.21 2.95 -12.08
CA LYS A 587 -16.08 3.06 -10.88
C LYS A 587 -17.50 2.57 -11.15
N SER A 588 -18.01 2.75 -12.37
CA SER A 588 -19.29 2.17 -12.82
C SER A 588 -19.27 0.63 -12.88
N GLU A 589 -18.09 0.01 -12.86
CA GLU A 589 -17.91 -1.44 -12.73
C GLU A 589 -17.71 -1.83 -11.27
N SER A 590 -16.65 -1.32 -10.64
CA SER A 590 -16.23 -1.74 -9.29
C SER A 590 -17.23 -1.35 -8.20
N ALA A 591 -18.06 -0.33 -8.44
CA ALA A 591 -19.07 0.19 -7.53
C ALA A 591 -20.43 0.36 -8.24
N SER A 592 -20.77 -0.60 -9.10
CA SER A 592 -21.91 -0.53 -10.02
C SER A 592 -23.25 -0.24 -9.35
N LEU A 593 -23.55 -0.81 -8.18
CA LEU A 593 -24.80 -0.57 -7.47
C LEU A 593 -24.88 0.86 -6.93
N ILE A 594 -23.77 1.36 -6.36
CA ILE A 594 -23.69 2.76 -5.90
C ILE A 594 -23.89 3.69 -7.10
N TYR A 595 -23.20 3.41 -8.21
CA TYR A 595 -23.26 4.21 -9.42
C TYR A 595 -24.68 4.25 -10.00
N GLN A 596 -25.34 3.10 -10.15
CA GLN A 596 -26.72 2.99 -10.61
C GLN A 596 -27.69 3.78 -9.72
N ASN A 597 -27.58 3.64 -8.39
CA ASN A 597 -28.41 4.40 -7.44
C ASN A 597 -28.20 5.92 -7.55
N VAL A 598 -26.96 6.35 -7.79
CA VAL A 598 -26.65 7.77 -8.00
C VAL A 598 -27.21 8.27 -9.32
N LEU A 599 -27.08 7.52 -10.42
CA LEU A 599 -27.65 7.91 -11.72
C LEU A 599 -29.18 8.05 -11.68
N THR A 600 -29.87 7.25 -10.85
CA THR A 600 -31.33 7.35 -10.69
C THR A 600 -31.77 8.46 -9.75
N THR A 601 -30.97 8.80 -8.73
CA THR A 601 -31.36 9.70 -7.64
C THR A 601 -30.81 11.13 -7.79
N TYR A 602 -29.70 11.29 -8.49
CA TYR A 602 -29.01 12.56 -8.67
C TYR A 602 -28.95 12.96 -10.15
N ARG A 603 -28.81 14.26 -10.41
CA ARG A 603 -28.72 14.82 -11.76
C ARG A 603 -27.51 15.74 -11.90
N PRO A 604 -26.97 15.89 -13.12
CA PRO A 604 -25.97 16.92 -13.43
C PRO A 604 -26.40 18.29 -12.90
N TYR A 605 -25.49 18.97 -12.19
CA TYR A 605 -25.77 20.29 -11.64
C TYR A 605 -24.73 21.32 -12.06
N LYS A 606 -23.49 21.19 -11.58
CA LYS A 606 -22.40 22.13 -11.87
C LYS A 606 -21.14 21.36 -12.23
N THR A 607 -20.49 21.76 -13.31
CA THR A 607 -19.13 21.33 -13.63
C THR A 607 -18.22 22.52 -13.37
N VAL A 608 -17.31 22.38 -12.41
CA VAL A 608 -16.31 23.41 -12.09
C VAL A 608 -14.95 22.83 -12.43
N GLN A 609 -14.31 23.38 -13.46
CA GLN A 609 -13.10 22.81 -14.06
C GLN A 609 -13.35 21.34 -14.45
N SER A 610 -12.58 20.39 -13.88
CA SER A 610 -12.75 18.96 -14.14
C SER A 610 -13.77 18.29 -13.22
N HIS A 611 -14.29 18.96 -12.20
CA HIS A 611 -15.12 18.35 -11.14
C HIS A 611 -16.61 18.45 -11.45
N TRP A 612 -17.28 17.30 -11.58
CA TRP A 612 -18.70 17.24 -11.95
C TRP A 612 -19.60 16.97 -10.74
N PHE A 613 -20.19 18.04 -10.19
CA PHE A 613 -21.11 17.99 -9.06
C PHE A 613 -22.54 17.72 -9.51
N TRP A 614 -23.20 16.85 -8.77
CA TRP A 614 -24.56 16.40 -9.03
C TRP A 614 -25.46 16.75 -7.87
N LYS A 615 -26.69 17.15 -8.19
CA LYS A 615 -27.70 17.55 -7.21
C LYS A 615 -28.82 16.53 -7.17
N ARG A 616 -29.32 16.27 -5.96
CA ARG A 616 -30.39 15.32 -5.74
C ARG A 616 -31.65 15.78 -6.44
N ASN A 617 -32.33 14.87 -7.11
CA ASN A 617 -33.63 15.13 -7.70
C ASN A 617 -34.59 13.98 -7.38
N ASN A 618 -35.62 14.29 -6.59
CA ASN A 618 -36.61 13.30 -6.17
C ASN A 618 -37.65 12.99 -7.27
N GLN A 619 -37.63 13.70 -8.40
CA GLN A 619 -38.52 13.43 -9.52
C GLN A 619 -37.96 12.30 -10.39
N PRO A 620 -38.80 11.30 -10.73
CA PRO A 620 -38.38 10.20 -11.61
C PRO A 620 -38.00 10.75 -12.99
N LEU A 621 -37.00 10.13 -13.62
CA LEU A 621 -36.60 10.44 -14.98
C LEU A 621 -37.73 10.12 -15.95
N LYS A 622 -38.08 11.07 -16.83
CA LYS A 622 -38.96 10.79 -17.98
C LYS A 622 -38.11 10.27 -19.13
N LEU A 623 -38.28 9.01 -19.50
CA LEU A 623 -37.66 8.44 -20.70
C LEU A 623 -38.61 8.60 -21.88
N THR A 624 -38.07 9.12 -22.99
CA THR A 624 -38.85 9.46 -24.18
C THR A 624 -38.10 9.12 -25.46
N GLN A 625 -38.86 8.84 -26.52
CA GLN A 625 -38.35 8.74 -27.87
C GLN A 625 -38.79 9.98 -28.65
N THR A 626 -37.97 10.41 -29.60
CA THR A 626 -38.29 11.53 -30.48
C THR A 626 -38.01 11.18 -31.93
N GLN A 627 -38.76 11.79 -32.84
CA GLN A 627 -38.46 11.79 -34.26
C GLN A 627 -37.53 12.95 -34.67
N SER A 628 -37.37 13.95 -33.81
CA SER A 628 -36.45 15.07 -34.05
C SER A 628 -35.00 14.64 -33.91
N LEU A 629 -34.13 15.06 -34.83
CA LEU A 629 -32.70 14.83 -34.72
C LEU A 629 -32.14 15.43 -33.41
N ASN A 630 -31.75 14.57 -32.47
CA ASN A 630 -31.23 14.95 -31.15
C ASN A 630 -29.80 14.45 -30.89
N GLY A 631 -29.19 13.74 -31.84
CA GLY A 631 -27.83 13.23 -31.73
C GLY A 631 -27.60 12.04 -32.65
N ASN A 632 -26.35 11.55 -32.65
CA ASN A 632 -25.97 10.33 -33.34
C ASN A 632 -24.90 9.56 -32.53
N ILE A 633 -24.86 8.24 -32.71
CA ILE A 633 -23.77 7.38 -32.22
C ILE A 633 -22.88 7.08 -33.43
N GLU A 634 -21.60 7.42 -33.34
CA GLU A 634 -20.68 7.41 -34.48
C GLU A 634 -19.53 6.42 -34.31
N SER A 635 -19.06 6.23 -33.08
CA SER A 635 -18.03 5.25 -32.79
C SER A 635 -18.61 4.05 -32.05
N PHE A 636 -18.52 2.90 -32.72
CA PHE A 636 -18.75 1.58 -32.13
C PHE A 636 -17.43 0.81 -32.12
N PRO A 637 -17.19 -0.04 -31.12
CA PRO A 637 -16.04 -0.92 -31.12
C PRO A 637 -16.15 -2.00 -32.20
N THR A 638 -15.00 -2.49 -32.63
CA THR A 638 -14.92 -3.73 -33.41
C THR A 638 -15.19 -4.94 -32.52
N GLN A 639 -16.06 -5.83 -32.99
CA GLN A 639 -16.36 -7.13 -32.36
C GLN A 639 -15.27 -8.16 -32.73
N PRO A 640 -15.04 -9.20 -31.90
CA PRO A 640 -15.75 -9.54 -30.66
C PRO A 640 -15.35 -8.65 -29.47
N ILE A 641 -16.25 -8.49 -28.49
CA ILE A 641 -15.99 -7.80 -27.22
C ILE A 641 -15.95 -8.84 -26.10
N HIS A 642 -14.87 -8.89 -25.34
CA HIS A 642 -14.77 -9.69 -24.13
C HIS A 642 -15.26 -8.90 -22.91
N GLN A 643 -15.74 -9.62 -21.90
CA GLN A 643 -15.88 -9.04 -20.56
C GLN A 643 -14.54 -8.40 -20.18
N SER A 644 -14.60 -7.17 -19.65
CA SER A 644 -13.44 -6.33 -19.28
C SER A 644 -12.68 -5.59 -20.39
N ASP A 645 -13.10 -5.72 -21.66
CA ASP A 645 -12.50 -4.90 -22.71
C ASP A 645 -12.70 -3.40 -22.43
N ASN A 646 -11.65 -2.61 -22.65
CA ASN A 646 -11.70 -1.16 -22.55
C ASN A 646 -12.49 -0.58 -23.72
N LEU A 647 -13.80 -0.49 -23.53
CA LEU A 647 -14.75 -0.12 -24.57
C LEU A 647 -15.20 1.33 -24.39
N SER A 648 -15.04 2.14 -25.44
CA SER A 648 -15.65 3.46 -25.54
C SER A 648 -16.58 3.58 -26.74
N ILE A 649 -17.74 4.17 -26.53
CA ILE A 649 -18.67 4.61 -27.58
C ILE A 649 -18.77 6.13 -27.56
N GLY A 650 -19.01 6.74 -28.70
CA GLY A 650 -19.01 8.19 -28.82
C GLY A 650 -19.87 8.70 -29.96
N GLY A 651 -20.09 10.01 -29.94
CA GLY A 651 -20.89 10.70 -30.93
C GLY A 651 -21.15 12.14 -30.53
N TRP A 652 -22.31 12.66 -30.93
CA TRP A 652 -22.77 13.99 -30.54
C TRP A 652 -24.23 13.97 -30.11
N SER A 653 -24.62 14.95 -29.30
CA SER A 653 -25.96 15.04 -28.72
C SER A 653 -26.35 16.49 -28.44
N ILE A 654 -27.61 16.82 -28.72
CA ILE A 654 -28.18 18.15 -28.53
C ILE A 654 -29.56 18.04 -27.85
N ILE A 655 -30.05 19.18 -27.36
CA ILE A 655 -31.43 19.36 -26.93
C ILE A 655 -32.11 20.28 -27.95
N PRO A 656 -32.81 19.72 -28.96
CA PRO A 656 -33.26 20.49 -30.12
C PRO A 656 -34.10 21.71 -29.77
N LYS A 657 -35.05 21.55 -28.83
CA LYS A 657 -35.95 22.62 -28.38
C LYS A 657 -35.23 23.80 -27.70
N GLN A 658 -33.99 23.60 -27.26
CA GLN A 658 -33.20 24.60 -26.54
C GLN A 658 -31.98 25.08 -27.35
N SER A 659 -31.73 24.48 -28.53
CA SER A 659 -30.59 24.79 -29.40
C SER A 659 -29.24 24.81 -28.67
N LYS A 660 -29.03 23.85 -27.76
CA LYS A 660 -27.81 23.67 -26.97
C LYS A 660 -27.34 22.20 -26.96
N PRO A 661 -26.05 21.94 -26.64
CA PRO A 661 -25.57 20.60 -26.31
C PRO A 661 -26.38 19.92 -25.21
N ALA A 662 -26.39 18.59 -25.19
CA ALA A 662 -26.97 17.82 -24.09
C ALA A 662 -26.26 18.10 -22.76
N ASP A 663 -27.01 18.18 -21.66
CA ASP A 663 -26.44 18.45 -20.33
C ASP A 663 -25.67 17.24 -19.79
N ALA A 664 -26.04 16.03 -20.22
CA ALA A 664 -25.33 14.78 -20.02
C ALA A 664 -25.76 13.74 -21.07
N VAL A 665 -24.99 12.67 -21.20
CA VAL A 665 -25.35 11.53 -22.05
C VAL A 665 -25.24 10.24 -21.24
N TYR A 666 -26.34 9.48 -21.16
CA TYR A 666 -26.43 8.26 -20.37
C TYR A 666 -26.42 7.02 -21.25
N LEU A 667 -25.92 5.92 -20.69
CA LEU A 667 -26.03 4.59 -21.27
C LEU A 667 -26.92 3.73 -20.38
N SER A 668 -27.86 3.02 -21.00
CA SER A 668 -28.76 2.09 -20.30
C SER A 668 -28.71 0.68 -20.86
N LEU A 669 -28.96 -0.29 -19.99
CA LEU A 669 -28.99 -1.72 -20.28
C LEU A 669 -30.43 -2.29 -20.23
N GLY A 670 -30.73 -3.14 -21.20
CA GLY A 670 -31.92 -3.98 -21.25
C GLY A 670 -33.23 -3.24 -21.53
N LYS A 671 -34.34 -3.99 -21.49
CA LYS A 671 -35.68 -3.46 -21.77
C LYS A 671 -36.15 -2.45 -20.72
N ASN A 672 -35.70 -2.61 -19.48
CA ASN A 672 -36.05 -1.74 -18.35
C ASN A 672 -35.27 -0.42 -18.32
N ASN A 673 -34.33 -0.22 -19.27
CA ASN A 673 -33.47 0.97 -19.36
C ASN A 673 -32.71 1.26 -18.06
N LEU A 674 -32.11 0.23 -17.45
CA LEU A 674 -31.27 0.41 -16.26
C LEU A 674 -30.08 1.29 -16.62
N LEU A 675 -29.94 2.45 -15.99
CA LEU A 675 -28.82 3.37 -16.24
C LEU A 675 -27.53 2.81 -15.63
N ILE A 676 -26.51 2.57 -16.45
CA ILE A 676 -25.27 1.91 -16.01
C ILE A 676 -24.02 2.79 -16.16
N ALA A 677 -24.08 3.83 -17.00
CA ALA A 677 -22.97 4.77 -17.16
C ALA A 677 -23.46 6.15 -17.62
N VAL A 678 -22.61 7.16 -17.43
CA VAL A 678 -22.76 8.50 -17.97
C VAL A 678 -21.43 8.93 -18.60
N GLY A 679 -21.50 9.62 -19.73
CA GLY A 679 -20.34 9.96 -20.55
C GLY A 679 -19.71 11.29 -20.20
N GLN A 680 -18.44 11.43 -20.60
CA GLN A 680 -17.81 12.73 -20.77
C GLN A 680 -18.55 13.50 -21.86
N VAL A 681 -18.94 14.73 -21.56
CA VAL A 681 -19.62 15.66 -22.48
C VAL A 681 -18.75 16.89 -22.73
N ASN A 682 -19.21 17.79 -23.59
CA ASN A 682 -18.50 19.00 -24.00
C ASN A 682 -17.27 18.76 -24.88
N ILE A 683 -17.22 17.64 -25.59
CA ILE A 683 -16.15 17.35 -26.56
C ILE A 683 -16.38 18.23 -27.81
N PRO A 684 -15.34 18.91 -28.34
CA PRO A 684 -15.47 19.76 -29.53
C PRO A 684 -15.94 19.01 -30.78
N ARG A 685 -16.89 19.61 -31.51
CA ARG A 685 -17.56 19.11 -32.72
C ARG A 685 -17.80 20.24 -33.74
N PRO A 686 -16.75 20.77 -34.38
CA PRO A 686 -16.87 21.81 -35.39
C PRO A 686 -17.67 21.36 -36.62
N ASP A 687 -17.65 20.06 -36.91
CA ASP A 687 -18.45 19.43 -37.96
C ASP A 687 -19.96 19.53 -37.68
N VAL A 688 -20.39 19.34 -36.43
CA VAL A 688 -21.82 19.50 -36.03
C VAL A 688 -22.24 20.96 -36.16
N VAL A 689 -21.36 21.90 -35.82
CA VAL A 689 -21.59 23.34 -36.02
C VAL A 689 -21.81 23.66 -37.49
N GLN A 690 -20.97 23.11 -38.38
CA GLN A 690 -21.06 23.31 -39.82
C GLN A 690 -22.37 22.76 -40.39
N VAL A 691 -22.73 21.52 -40.02
CA VAL A 691 -23.94 20.84 -40.55
C VAL A 691 -25.22 21.48 -40.02
N LEU A 692 -25.27 21.82 -38.73
CA LEU A 692 -26.47 22.38 -38.10
C LEU A 692 -26.50 23.92 -38.10
N SER A 693 -25.48 24.57 -38.66
CA SER A 693 -25.33 26.03 -38.76
C SER A 693 -25.55 26.74 -37.43
N ASN A 694 -25.08 26.17 -36.31
CA ASN A 694 -25.26 26.73 -34.98
C ASN A 694 -23.97 26.65 -34.15
N PRO A 695 -23.26 27.77 -33.92
CA PRO A 695 -21.99 27.77 -33.19
C PRO A 695 -22.13 27.36 -31.73
N LYS A 696 -23.34 27.46 -31.13
CA LYS A 696 -23.56 27.00 -29.75
C LYS A 696 -23.40 25.49 -29.59
N LEU A 697 -23.40 24.73 -30.68
CA LEU A 697 -23.31 23.28 -30.69
C LEU A 697 -21.86 22.77 -30.79
N GLU A 698 -20.87 23.65 -30.72
CA GLU A 698 -19.45 23.28 -30.77
C GLU A 698 -19.09 22.23 -29.72
N LYS A 699 -19.73 22.25 -28.55
CA LYS A 699 -19.46 21.33 -27.45
C LYS A 699 -20.50 20.20 -27.35
N SER A 700 -21.04 19.75 -28.48
CA SER A 700 -22.06 18.70 -28.53
C SER A 700 -21.52 17.27 -28.47
N GLY A 701 -20.21 17.08 -28.54
CA GLY A 701 -19.58 15.76 -28.53
C GLY A 701 -19.62 15.10 -27.16
N TRP A 702 -19.69 13.77 -27.18
CA TRP A 702 -19.68 12.94 -25.98
C TRP A 702 -18.95 11.61 -26.21
N MET A 703 -18.46 11.03 -25.11
CA MET A 703 -17.84 9.71 -25.07
C MET A 703 -18.25 8.98 -23.78
N ILE A 704 -18.66 7.73 -23.88
CA ILE A 704 -19.00 6.86 -22.75
C ILE A 704 -18.07 5.66 -22.74
N ARG A 705 -17.38 5.44 -21.62
CA ARG A 705 -16.73 4.15 -21.34
C ARG A 705 -17.81 3.16 -20.88
N VAL A 706 -17.96 2.06 -21.62
CA VAL A 706 -18.96 1.02 -21.33
C VAL A 706 -18.42 0.13 -20.22
N PRO A 707 -19.17 -0.10 -19.13
CA PRO A 707 -18.73 -0.96 -18.04
C PRO A 707 -18.92 -2.43 -18.44
N THR A 708 -17.99 -2.97 -19.22
CA THR A 708 -18.10 -4.33 -19.78
C THR A 708 -18.02 -5.41 -18.71
N ALA A 709 -17.34 -5.15 -17.59
CA ALA A 709 -17.19 -6.12 -16.50
C ALA A 709 -18.50 -6.44 -15.74
N ILE A 710 -19.57 -5.63 -15.90
CA ILE A 710 -20.89 -5.89 -15.30
C ILE A 710 -21.90 -6.49 -16.29
N LEU A 711 -21.52 -6.65 -17.56
CA LEU A 711 -22.40 -7.20 -18.58
C LEU A 711 -22.39 -8.72 -18.55
N THR A 712 -23.53 -9.36 -18.72
CA THR A 712 -23.62 -10.82 -18.80
C THR A 712 -23.11 -11.30 -20.16
N PRO A 713 -22.43 -12.47 -20.25
CA PRO A 713 -22.07 -13.05 -21.53
C PRO A 713 -23.30 -13.24 -22.44
N GLY A 714 -23.11 -13.03 -23.73
CA GLY A 714 -24.15 -13.02 -24.75
C GLY A 714 -24.59 -11.61 -25.14
N ASN A 715 -25.80 -11.52 -25.71
CA ASN A 715 -26.28 -10.29 -26.32
C ASN A 715 -26.91 -9.32 -25.30
N ASN A 716 -26.35 -8.12 -25.21
CA ASN A 716 -26.78 -7.05 -24.32
C ASN A 716 -27.41 -5.90 -25.11
N GLN A 717 -28.70 -5.62 -24.86
CA GLN A 717 -29.40 -4.52 -25.51
C GLN A 717 -29.06 -3.18 -24.84
N MET A 718 -28.50 -2.25 -25.62
CA MET A 718 -27.99 -0.97 -25.17
C MET A 718 -28.79 0.19 -25.79
N LYS A 719 -28.94 1.28 -25.01
CA LYS A 719 -29.52 2.54 -25.50
C LYS A 719 -28.75 3.71 -24.94
N VAL A 720 -28.59 4.75 -25.76
CA VAL A 720 -27.94 6.01 -25.38
C VAL A 720 -29.01 7.09 -25.27
N TRP A 721 -28.87 7.98 -24.28
CA TRP A 721 -29.88 8.98 -23.96
C TRP A 721 -29.26 10.36 -23.80
N SER A 722 -29.86 11.35 -24.46
CA SER A 722 -29.59 12.77 -24.25
C SER A 722 -30.39 13.25 -23.04
N TYR A 723 -29.72 13.88 -22.07
CA TYR A 723 -30.36 14.42 -20.88
C TYR A 723 -30.57 15.93 -20.95
N ASP A 724 -31.77 16.36 -20.59
CA ASP A 724 -32.19 17.75 -20.48
C ASP A 724 -32.52 18.09 -19.01
N THR A 725 -31.66 18.88 -18.37
CA THR A 725 -31.82 19.31 -16.98
C THR A 725 -33.08 20.14 -16.76
N LYS A 726 -33.53 20.92 -17.76
CA LYS A 726 -34.71 21.80 -17.64
C LYS A 726 -36.00 21.01 -17.50
N ASN A 727 -36.12 19.90 -18.22
CA ASN A 727 -37.32 19.06 -18.24
C ASN A 727 -37.18 17.76 -17.43
N ASN A 728 -36.00 17.50 -16.84
CA ASN A 728 -35.65 16.24 -16.18
C ASN A 728 -36.00 15.02 -17.06
N GLN A 729 -35.57 15.08 -18.32
CA GLN A 729 -36.00 14.16 -19.38
C GLN A 729 -34.79 13.54 -20.08
N LEU A 730 -34.87 12.23 -20.32
CA LEU A 730 -33.98 11.47 -21.18
C LEU A 730 -34.65 11.22 -22.52
N THR A 731 -34.01 11.66 -23.59
CA THR A 731 -34.47 11.44 -24.96
C THR A 731 -33.51 10.49 -25.67
N GLN A 732 -33.99 9.36 -26.16
CA GLN A 732 -33.15 8.35 -26.81
C GLN A 732 -32.40 8.94 -28.01
N ILE A 733 -31.10 8.68 -28.11
CA ILE A 733 -30.26 9.04 -29.26
C ILE A 733 -30.22 7.84 -30.21
N GLY A 734 -30.66 8.05 -31.44
CA GLY A 734 -30.69 7.00 -32.46
C GLY A 734 -31.51 5.77 -32.05
N LYS A 735 -31.23 4.63 -32.70
CA LYS A 735 -31.79 3.33 -32.34
C LYS A 735 -30.94 2.66 -31.26
N GLY A 736 -31.57 1.83 -30.45
CA GLY A 736 -30.83 0.93 -29.56
C GLY A 736 -29.97 -0.04 -30.38
N PHE A 737 -28.87 -0.49 -29.80
CA PHE A 737 -27.94 -1.42 -30.43
C PHE A 737 -27.65 -2.59 -29.50
N ASN A 738 -27.04 -3.63 -30.05
CA ASN A 738 -26.72 -4.86 -29.35
C ASN A 738 -25.21 -4.98 -29.20
N LEU A 739 -24.75 -5.35 -28.01
CA LEU A 739 -23.35 -5.72 -27.76
C LEU A 739 -23.30 -7.20 -27.41
N GLU A 740 -22.65 -7.98 -28.25
CA GLU A 740 -22.30 -9.36 -27.92
C GLU A 740 -21.06 -9.35 -27.03
N ILE A 741 -21.18 -9.95 -25.84
CA ILE A 741 -20.11 -10.06 -24.85
C ILE A 741 -19.68 -11.51 -24.75
N LEU A 742 -18.42 -11.78 -25.04
CA LEU A 742 -17.79 -13.07 -24.82
C LEU A 742 -17.28 -13.16 -23.37
N PRO A 743 -17.24 -14.38 -22.79
CA PRO A 743 -16.63 -14.61 -21.48
C PRO A 743 -15.12 -14.32 -21.48
#